data_AF-A0A2D4SPW6-F1
#
_entry.id   AF-A0A2D4SPW6-F1
#
_cell.length_a   1.000
_cell.length_b   1.000
_cell.length_c   1.000
_cell.angle_alpha   90.00
_cell.angle_beta   90.00
_cell.angle_gamma   90.00
#
_symmetry.space_group_name_H-M   'P 1'
#
loop_
_entity.id
_entity.type
_entity.pdbx_description
1 polymer ?
#
loop_
_entity_poly.entity_id
_entity_poly.type
_entity_poly.pdbx_seq_one_letter_code
_entity_poly.pdbx_strand_id
1 'polypeptide(L)'
;MRFLTIPCIFWTFACSESEKTTDTAQQGTIVEDLDGDGFFSDEDCDDSDPARNPNAEEICDGVDNNCDGQADEGALSTFYADGDGDGFGNPDLTKEACEAGEGFVEFGTDCDDTSANQYPGAEEVCDGVDNDCNDETDEDLQNLYYIDEDRDGFGVAELEVYDCDLREGLSAITGDCNDGDNTISPVAAEICDEIDNNCDGNIDEDVLNTYYFDLDEDGFGDPSTSIDSCSPPQGYVLDDTDCLDTDSFIHPLGMEICDEQDNNCDGQIDEETAFDTQLWFIDADQDGYGSSATIQYSCTQPAGYVDNDTDCDDLTTSTSPGSDEVCDGVDNDCDGQSDEADAIDETIWYADTDQDGYGDISSAVFSCSAPTGYVDNPQDCDDTEELTYMGADELCDGIDNNCDGQADEASAVTVFTWYEDGDEDGFGNPSQSMDSCSQPVGYITDYTDCDDNDNDVHPGADEICNGEDDDCDTSIDNNVIDGDTWYEDGDEDGFGNPATSQNACNAPTGYVTNPQDCNDSNAIINPDSDEVCDNVDNDCDGDIDEESATDVVSWFLDGDEDGFGDSSIAQISCDAPIGYIDDDTDCDDNNDLIYPGAAETCTGIDNDCDGSITEIGSTTCPAQTCNDIISVDPTSISGLYTLDPALDGNTIDTYCDMSTDGGGWTLVGYSYNSSATIAAGNHNMKSLKCGGGTFDPESRGTSSAAIASVEIAQSSTEMAISLATGSVTTGGLQSYNYGWKFTIPDPSAVTFINQSYRGSHFTDAGPCTTVIVQGIVGDSSSYTRYTLASSLANSWSDSFPTGYGAGDSSTCLHQDTGPFITSIHSGSHNYAYGRTTTECDVSAGSETYTHRGNYTASGTGHTGSAAIWFR
;
A
#
# COMPACT_ATOMS: atom_id res chain seq x y z
N MET A 1 8.82 24.09 65.17
CA MET A 1 7.95 24.47 66.30
C MET A 1 6.79 23.48 66.45
N ARG A 2 6.82 22.60 67.45
CA ARG A 2 5.63 22.05 68.15
C ARG A 2 6.12 21.35 69.42
N PHE A 3 5.48 21.62 70.55
CA PHE A 3 5.86 21.09 71.86
C PHE A 3 5.15 19.75 72.13
N LEU A 4 5.86 18.79 72.73
CA LEU A 4 5.26 17.86 73.69
C LEU A 4 6.12 17.81 74.98
N THR A 5 5.45 17.85 76.11
CA THR A 5 5.97 17.73 77.50
C THR A 5 5.84 16.25 77.95
N ILE A 6 6.38 15.68 79.04
CA ILE A 6 6.43 15.97 80.50
C ILE A 6 7.41 14.90 81.16
N PRO A 7 7.61 14.75 82.50
CA PRO A 7 8.51 15.43 83.45
C PRO A 7 9.68 14.61 84.10
N CYS A 8 10.46 15.34 84.90
CA CYS A 8 11.45 14.96 85.94
C CYS A 8 11.09 13.87 86.97
N ILE A 9 12.12 13.29 87.62
CA ILE A 9 12.27 12.98 89.08
C ILE A 9 13.69 12.41 89.35
N PHE A 10 14.37 12.46 90.53
CA PHE A 10 14.51 13.42 91.65
C PHE A 10 15.57 12.85 92.68
N TRP A 11 16.24 13.68 93.51
CA TRP A 11 17.23 13.37 94.61
C TRP A 11 18.67 13.04 94.14
N THR A 12 19.81 13.59 94.63
CA THR A 12 20.29 14.28 95.86
C THR A 12 20.52 13.44 97.13
N PHE A 13 21.79 13.27 97.54
CA PHE A 13 22.39 13.30 98.90
C PHE A 13 23.87 12.82 98.76
N ALA A 14 24.97 13.49 99.13
CA ALA A 14 25.36 14.49 100.14
C ALA A 14 25.71 13.94 101.54
N CYS A 15 27.02 13.80 101.83
CA CYS A 15 27.72 13.95 103.13
C CYS A 15 29.23 13.95 102.79
N SER A 16 30.11 14.92 103.08
CA SER A 16 30.35 15.81 104.23
C SER A 16 31.11 15.18 105.41
N GLU A 17 32.43 15.36 105.37
CA GLU A 17 33.30 15.87 106.46
C GLU A 17 33.43 15.12 107.80
N SER A 18 34.69 14.88 108.23
CA SER A 18 35.33 15.83 109.18
C SER A 18 36.81 15.52 109.52
N GLU A 19 37.55 16.62 109.69
CA GLU A 19 38.88 16.85 110.27
C GLU A 19 39.52 15.75 111.17
N LYS A 20 40.86 15.54 111.07
CA LYS A 20 41.84 16.29 111.91
C LYS A 20 43.32 16.03 111.62
N THR A 21 44.15 16.94 112.14
CA THR A 21 45.59 17.09 111.88
C THR A 21 46.50 16.71 113.07
N THR A 22 47.79 16.55 112.74
CA THR A 22 49.00 16.66 113.60
C THR A 22 49.35 15.58 114.63
N ASP A 23 50.31 14.73 114.21
CA ASP A 23 51.73 14.74 114.65
C ASP A 23 52.24 13.71 115.71
N THR A 24 53.35 13.07 115.31
CA THR A 24 54.36 12.26 116.04
C THR A 24 53.97 11.40 117.25
N ALA A 25 54.05 10.07 117.11
CA ALA A 25 55.31 9.31 117.25
C ALA A 25 55.14 7.83 117.70
N GLN A 26 55.94 6.97 117.05
CA GLN A 26 56.56 5.73 117.56
C GLN A 26 55.74 4.44 117.77
N GLN A 27 56.26 3.41 117.10
CA GLN A 27 56.19 1.97 117.38
C GLN A 27 54.94 1.18 116.91
N GLY A 28 54.99 0.83 115.62
CA GLY A 28 54.90 -0.58 115.22
C GLY A 28 53.51 -1.18 115.16
N THR A 29 52.72 -0.73 114.18
CA THR A 29 51.70 -1.58 113.55
C THR A 29 52.40 -2.53 112.58
N ILE A 30 52.02 -3.80 112.62
CA ILE A 30 52.22 -4.73 111.52
C ILE A 30 51.31 -4.28 110.39
N VAL A 31 51.88 -4.03 109.21
CA VAL A 31 51.12 -3.93 107.97
C VAL A 31 50.91 -5.38 107.51
N GLU A 32 49.67 -5.76 107.26
CA GLU A 32 49.29 -7.09 106.80
C GLU A 32 48.73 -6.92 105.38
N ASP A 33 49.25 -7.73 104.46
CA ASP A 33 48.73 -7.99 103.12
C ASP A 33 47.50 -8.90 103.31
N LEU A 34 46.29 -8.36 103.06
CA LEU A 34 45.03 -9.01 103.44
C LEU A 34 44.48 -9.93 102.35
N ASP A 35 44.74 -9.66 101.08
CA ASP A 35 44.24 -10.45 99.95
C ASP A 35 45.30 -11.37 99.29
N GLY A 36 46.58 -11.11 99.53
CA GLY A 36 47.72 -11.97 99.21
C GLY A 36 48.44 -11.65 97.90
N ASP A 37 48.24 -10.46 97.31
CA ASP A 37 48.84 -10.09 96.03
C ASP A 37 50.33 -9.70 96.12
N GLY A 38 50.79 -9.33 97.32
CA GLY A 38 52.17 -8.97 97.65
C GLY A 38 52.43 -7.48 97.86
N PHE A 39 51.44 -6.63 97.69
CA PHE A 39 51.42 -5.25 98.19
C PHE A 39 50.87 -5.20 99.62
N PHE A 40 50.90 -4.01 100.21
CA PHE A 40 50.42 -3.76 101.56
C PHE A 40 49.53 -2.51 101.54
N SER A 41 48.55 -2.42 102.44
CA SER A 41 47.63 -1.30 102.67
C SER A 41 48.18 0.16 102.71
N ASP A 42 49.48 0.40 102.60
CA ASP A 42 50.11 1.72 102.42
C ASP A 42 50.66 2.00 101.01
N GLU A 43 50.69 0.99 100.14
CA GLU A 43 50.98 1.07 98.69
C GLU A 43 49.76 0.65 97.84
N ASP A 44 48.87 -0.17 98.39
CA ASP A 44 47.64 -0.66 97.76
C ASP A 44 46.44 0.30 97.96
N CYS A 45 45.64 0.55 96.90
CA CYS A 45 44.49 1.43 96.95
C CYS A 45 43.14 0.74 97.28
N ASP A 46 43.09 -0.59 97.27
CA ASP A 46 42.04 -1.42 97.86
C ASP A 46 42.59 -2.81 98.24
N ASP A 47 43.27 -2.86 99.41
CA ASP A 47 43.89 -4.02 100.11
C ASP A 47 42.91 -5.19 100.40
N SER A 48 41.76 -5.23 99.73
CA SER A 48 40.80 -6.34 99.72
C SER A 48 40.51 -6.93 98.33
N ASP A 49 41.11 -6.38 97.27
CA ASP A 49 40.99 -6.85 95.87
C ASP A 49 42.37 -6.96 95.17
N PRO A 50 42.90 -8.18 94.95
CA PRO A 50 44.20 -8.45 94.30
C PRO A 50 44.38 -7.91 92.87
N ALA A 51 43.34 -7.29 92.29
CA ALA A 51 43.37 -6.65 90.99
C ALA A 51 43.59 -5.13 91.05
N ARG A 52 43.74 -4.53 92.25
CA ARG A 52 43.77 -3.07 92.44
C ARG A 52 45.02 -2.58 93.17
N ASN A 53 46.18 -2.77 92.54
CA ASN A 53 47.50 -2.50 93.12
C ASN A 53 48.44 -1.75 92.15
N PRO A 54 49.57 -1.19 92.62
CA PRO A 54 50.54 -0.44 91.81
C PRO A 54 51.15 -1.11 90.56
N ASN A 55 50.89 -2.39 90.31
CA ASN A 55 51.33 -3.11 89.12
C ASN A 55 50.16 -3.70 88.29
N ALA A 56 48.91 -3.40 88.63
CA ALA A 56 47.76 -3.76 87.83
C ALA A 56 47.80 -3.04 86.46
N GLU A 57 47.16 -3.63 85.47
CA GLU A 57 46.93 -3.01 84.16
C GLU A 57 45.53 -2.39 84.20
N GLU A 58 45.40 -1.13 83.76
CA GLU A 58 44.11 -0.45 83.69
C GLU A 58 43.14 -1.23 82.78
N ILE A 59 41.89 -1.35 83.23
CA ILE A 59 40.78 -1.88 82.44
C ILE A 59 39.63 -0.88 82.51
N CYS A 60 38.94 -0.68 81.39
CA CYS A 60 37.84 0.29 81.27
C CYS A 60 36.62 -0.05 82.15
N ASP A 61 36.71 0.19 83.46
CA ASP A 61 35.64 0.04 84.44
C ASP A 61 35.38 1.30 85.28
N GLY A 62 36.15 2.37 85.04
CA GLY A 62 36.05 3.66 85.72
C GLY A 62 36.70 3.68 87.10
N VAL A 63 37.58 2.72 87.38
CA VAL A 63 38.31 2.58 88.64
C VAL A 63 39.80 2.55 88.36
N ASP A 64 40.54 3.44 89.03
CA ASP A 64 42.01 3.43 89.15
C ASP A 64 42.47 2.02 89.62
N ASN A 65 42.91 1.16 88.69
CA ASN A 65 43.34 -0.21 89.03
C ASN A 65 44.80 -0.20 89.47
N ASN A 66 45.63 0.62 88.82
CA ASN A 66 47.08 0.72 89.02
C ASN A 66 47.49 1.66 90.17
N CYS A 67 46.53 2.26 90.86
CA CYS A 67 46.69 3.18 92.00
C CYS A 67 47.54 4.44 91.72
N ASP A 68 47.69 4.89 90.46
CA ASP A 68 48.49 6.08 90.11
C ASP A 68 47.74 7.42 90.30
N GLY A 69 46.44 7.36 90.57
CA GLY A 69 45.56 8.50 90.80
C GLY A 69 44.82 8.99 89.55
N GLN A 70 44.91 8.25 88.46
CA GLN A 70 44.13 8.40 87.24
C GLN A 70 43.26 7.12 87.03
N ALA A 71 42.23 7.13 86.18
CA ALA A 71 41.41 5.93 85.91
C ALA A 71 41.20 5.71 84.40
N ASP A 72 41.46 4.47 83.95
CA ASP A 72 41.33 3.99 82.57
C ASP A 72 42.41 4.53 81.57
N GLU A 73 43.38 5.38 81.94
CA GLU A 73 44.30 6.03 80.97
C GLU A 73 45.30 5.09 80.28
N GLY A 74 45.42 3.85 80.73
CA GLY A 74 46.12 2.77 80.03
C GLY A 74 45.25 1.97 79.05
N ALA A 75 43.94 2.19 79.04
CA ALA A 75 42.93 1.32 78.42
C ALA A 75 42.11 1.99 77.31
N LEU A 76 42.39 3.26 76.96
CA LEU A 76 41.65 4.00 75.94
C LEU A 76 42.08 3.62 74.51
N SER A 77 41.10 3.49 73.61
CA SER A 77 41.30 3.41 72.16
C SER A 77 41.07 4.77 71.49
N THR A 78 41.77 5.02 70.39
CA THR A 78 41.55 6.20 69.54
C THR A 78 40.44 5.92 68.54
N PHE A 79 39.47 6.83 68.45
CA PHE A 79 38.39 6.81 67.46
C PHE A 79 38.38 8.11 66.66
N TYR A 80 37.87 8.04 65.43
CA TYR A 80 37.85 9.12 64.44
C TYR A 80 36.42 9.62 64.27
N ALA A 81 36.20 10.91 64.10
CA ALA A 81 34.87 11.44 63.83
C ALA A 81 34.36 10.90 62.48
N ASP A 82 33.07 10.59 62.42
CA ASP A 82 32.35 10.11 61.23
C ASP A 82 31.21 11.11 60.99
N GLY A 83 31.38 11.96 59.98
CA GLY A 83 30.59 13.15 59.72
C GLY A 83 29.32 12.92 58.89
N ASP A 84 29.33 11.91 58.02
CA ASP A 84 28.24 11.58 57.09
C ASP A 84 27.57 10.22 57.34
N GLY A 85 28.24 9.30 58.05
CA GLY A 85 27.72 8.02 58.50
C GLY A 85 28.09 6.80 57.67
N ASP A 86 29.14 6.86 56.82
CA ASP A 86 29.55 5.72 55.98
C ASP A 86 30.32 4.61 56.73
N GLY A 87 30.93 4.93 57.87
CA GLY A 87 31.68 4.01 58.72
C GLY A 87 33.21 4.15 58.67
N PHE A 88 33.73 4.97 57.77
CA PHE A 88 35.06 5.57 57.83
C PHE A 88 34.98 6.93 58.53
N GLY A 89 36.13 7.51 58.83
CA GLY A 89 36.17 8.76 59.57
C GLY A 89 37.46 9.54 59.39
N ASN A 90 37.39 10.80 59.75
CA ASN A 90 38.43 11.78 59.47
C ASN A 90 39.74 11.48 60.23
N PRO A 91 40.87 11.19 59.55
CA PRO A 91 42.15 10.90 60.19
C PRO A 91 42.67 12.01 61.12
N ASP A 92 42.31 13.27 60.84
CA ASP A 92 42.77 14.45 61.60
C ASP A 92 41.88 14.78 62.82
N LEU A 93 40.67 14.19 62.95
CA LEU A 93 39.72 14.50 64.02
C LEU A 93 39.46 13.29 64.95
N THR A 94 40.34 13.14 65.95
CA THR A 94 40.34 11.99 66.86
C THR A 94 39.85 12.28 68.28
N LYS A 95 39.45 11.21 68.98
CA LYS A 95 39.03 11.18 70.39
C LYS A 95 39.47 9.87 71.04
N GLU A 96 40.10 9.93 72.21
CA GLU A 96 40.42 8.74 73.02
C GLU A 96 39.27 8.43 73.99
N ALA A 97 38.83 7.16 74.02
CA ALA A 97 37.76 6.65 74.87
C ALA A 97 37.83 5.12 75.00
N CYS A 98 37.05 4.53 75.91
CA CYS A 98 36.88 3.06 75.99
C CYS A 98 36.00 2.49 74.86
N GLU A 99 35.06 3.31 74.36
CA GLU A 99 34.15 3.00 73.25
C GLU A 99 33.97 4.30 72.44
N ALA A 100 33.78 4.19 71.12
CA ALA A 100 33.74 5.35 70.21
C ALA A 100 32.72 6.42 70.65
N GLY A 101 31.51 5.98 70.99
CA GLY A 101 30.34 6.84 71.19
C GLY A 101 29.67 7.21 69.87
N GLU A 102 28.54 7.92 69.95
CA GLU A 102 27.80 8.35 68.75
C GLU A 102 28.63 9.34 67.91
N GLY A 103 28.74 9.10 66.60
CA GLY A 103 29.47 9.95 65.63
C GLY A 103 30.99 9.74 65.59
N PHE A 104 31.48 8.56 66.01
CA PHE A 104 32.90 8.19 65.91
C PHE A 104 33.06 6.71 65.51
N VAL A 105 34.12 6.39 64.76
CA VAL A 105 34.46 5.05 64.23
C VAL A 105 35.93 4.67 64.48
N GLU A 106 36.31 3.44 64.17
CA GLU A 106 37.68 2.91 64.36
C GLU A 106 38.60 3.18 63.15
N PHE A 107 38.05 3.40 61.95
CA PHE A 107 38.81 3.50 60.70
C PHE A 107 39.02 4.95 60.24
N GLY A 108 40.15 5.53 60.64
CA GLY A 108 40.55 6.89 60.28
C GLY A 108 41.20 7.00 58.90
N THR A 109 40.46 6.71 57.82
CA THR A 109 41.01 6.64 56.45
C THR A 109 40.18 7.35 55.38
N ASP A 110 39.18 8.11 55.80
CA ASP A 110 38.31 8.91 54.94
C ASP A 110 39.04 10.14 54.36
N CYS A 111 38.81 10.45 53.08
CA CYS A 111 39.37 11.62 52.40
C CYS A 111 38.42 12.84 52.33
N ASP A 112 37.10 12.67 52.48
CA ASP A 112 36.10 13.74 52.66
C ASP A 112 34.92 13.29 53.56
N ASP A 113 35.13 13.43 54.88
CA ASP A 113 34.22 13.27 56.04
C ASP A 113 32.96 14.16 56.02
N THR A 114 32.52 14.57 54.83
CA THR A 114 31.24 15.21 54.54
C THR A 114 30.46 14.55 53.39
N SER A 115 30.98 13.47 52.82
CA SER A 115 30.48 12.79 51.62
C SER A 115 30.64 11.26 51.71
N ALA A 116 29.54 10.58 52.06
CA ALA A 116 29.43 9.13 52.25
C ALA A 116 29.67 8.24 50.99
N ASN A 117 30.29 8.81 49.96
CA ASN A 117 30.72 8.16 48.72
C ASN A 117 32.24 8.33 48.47
N GLN A 118 32.98 9.06 49.31
CA GLN A 118 34.43 9.32 49.17
C GLN A 118 35.20 8.59 50.29
N TYR A 119 35.41 7.29 50.13
CA TYR A 119 36.07 6.45 51.13
C TYR A 119 36.87 5.29 50.50
N PRO A 120 37.90 4.75 51.21
CA PRO A 120 38.69 3.61 50.73
C PRO A 120 37.89 2.40 50.24
N GLY A 121 37.85 2.24 48.91
CA GLY A 121 37.11 1.18 48.23
C GLY A 121 35.63 1.48 47.94
N ALA A 122 35.26 2.77 47.83
CA ALA A 122 34.06 3.20 47.12
C ALA A 122 34.12 2.83 45.63
N GLU A 123 33.05 3.10 44.89
CA GLU A 123 32.98 2.91 43.43
C GLU A 123 33.26 4.27 42.76
N GLU A 124 34.29 4.32 41.92
CA GLU A 124 34.61 5.50 41.09
C GLU A 124 33.40 5.91 40.23
N VAL A 125 33.22 7.22 40.02
CA VAL A 125 32.25 7.77 39.06
C VAL A 125 32.88 8.96 38.34
N CYS A 126 32.58 9.14 37.03
CA CYS A 126 33.16 10.22 36.21
C CYS A 126 32.69 11.63 36.64
N ASP A 127 33.21 12.16 37.75
CA ASP A 127 32.96 13.51 38.22
C ASP A 127 34.25 14.31 38.55
N GLY A 128 35.42 13.69 38.39
CA GLY A 128 36.72 14.33 38.62
C GLY A 128 37.09 14.45 40.10
N VAL A 129 36.54 13.57 40.94
CA VAL A 129 36.86 13.39 42.35
C VAL A 129 37.47 11.99 42.55
N ASP A 130 38.44 11.89 43.45
CA ASP A 130 39.01 10.61 43.91
C ASP A 130 38.03 10.01 44.94
N ASN A 131 37.18 9.08 44.52
CA ASN A 131 36.09 8.55 45.36
C ASN A 131 36.55 7.37 46.20
N ASP A 132 37.42 6.51 45.68
CA ASP A 132 37.99 5.39 46.45
C ASP A 132 39.21 5.79 47.31
N CYS A 133 39.59 7.08 47.33
CA CYS A 133 40.68 7.69 48.08
C CYS A 133 42.07 7.06 47.79
N ASN A 134 42.37 6.72 46.52
CA ASN A 134 43.60 6.01 46.15
C ASN A 134 44.77 6.89 45.61
N ASP A 135 44.61 8.21 45.53
CA ASP A 135 45.50 9.21 44.90
C ASP A 135 45.49 9.22 43.33
N GLU A 136 44.64 8.43 42.67
CA GLU A 136 44.31 8.54 41.23
C GLU A 136 42.90 9.21 41.06
N THR A 137 42.29 9.22 39.87
CA THR A 137 41.00 9.90 39.61
C THR A 137 40.38 9.36 38.31
N ASP A 138 39.14 8.86 38.37
CA ASP A 138 38.36 8.32 37.25
C ASP A 138 39.05 7.14 36.50
N GLU A 139 40.08 6.49 37.06
CA GLU A 139 40.99 5.62 36.30
C GLU A 139 40.37 4.32 35.76
N ASP A 140 39.37 3.78 36.45
CA ASP A 140 38.69 2.51 36.12
C ASP A 140 37.45 2.69 35.20
N LEU A 141 37.21 3.89 34.65
CA LEU A 141 35.99 4.24 33.89
C LEU A 141 36.21 4.65 32.41
N GLN A 142 37.37 4.34 31.84
CA GLN A 142 37.71 4.77 30.48
C GLN A 142 36.95 3.97 29.39
N ASN A 143 36.10 4.67 28.63
CA ASN A 143 35.46 4.17 27.42
C ASN A 143 36.38 4.33 26.21
N LEU A 144 36.21 3.47 25.20
CA LEU A 144 36.90 3.57 23.91
C LEU A 144 36.06 4.39 22.93
N TYR A 145 36.70 5.39 22.31
CA TYR A 145 36.18 6.25 21.26
C TYR A 145 37.17 6.30 20.09
N TYR A 146 36.74 6.87 18.96
CA TYR A 146 37.53 7.09 17.75
C TYR A 146 37.63 8.60 17.49
N ILE A 147 38.68 9.06 16.82
CA ILE A 147 38.75 10.45 16.34
C ILE A 147 37.70 10.65 15.23
N ASP A 148 37.04 11.81 15.32
CA ASP A 148 35.99 12.31 14.43
C ASP A 148 36.32 13.80 14.18
N GLU A 149 37.06 14.11 13.11
CA GLU A 149 37.57 15.47 12.79
C GLU A 149 36.52 16.33 12.05
N ASP A 150 35.62 15.73 11.26
CA ASP A 150 34.59 16.44 10.48
C ASP A 150 33.17 16.49 11.10
N ARG A 151 32.86 15.61 12.05
CA ARG A 151 31.65 15.58 12.91
C ARG A 151 30.41 15.04 12.21
N ASP A 152 30.56 14.03 11.36
CA ASP A 152 29.47 13.21 10.84
C ASP A 152 28.89 12.24 11.90
N GLY A 153 29.67 11.89 12.94
CA GLY A 153 29.31 10.95 13.99
C GLY A 153 29.92 9.54 13.83
N PHE A 154 30.83 9.33 12.89
CA PHE A 154 31.68 8.14 12.74
C PHE A 154 33.14 8.54 12.97
N GLY A 155 34.03 7.56 13.11
CA GLY A 155 35.44 7.85 13.32
C GLY A 155 36.37 6.77 12.82
N VAL A 156 37.60 7.15 12.52
CA VAL A 156 38.58 6.29 11.86
C VAL A 156 39.04 5.16 12.77
N ALA A 157 38.92 3.92 12.28
CA ALA A 157 39.24 2.71 13.05
C ALA A 157 40.70 2.64 13.53
N GLU A 158 41.64 3.24 12.79
CA GLU A 158 43.05 3.33 13.18
C GLU A 158 43.36 4.38 14.28
N LEU A 159 42.38 5.20 14.70
CA LEU A 159 42.56 6.36 15.59
C LEU A 159 41.79 6.24 16.91
N GLU A 160 42.06 5.16 17.65
CA GLU A 160 41.53 4.91 19.01
C GLU A 160 41.95 5.98 20.05
N VAL A 161 40.99 6.43 20.85
CA VAL A 161 41.15 7.33 22.02
C VAL A 161 40.38 6.76 23.21
N TYR A 162 41.00 6.73 24.39
CA TYR A 162 40.36 6.35 25.65
C TYR A 162 39.96 7.60 26.42
N ASP A 163 38.69 7.73 26.79
CA ASP A 163 38.17 8.89 27.54
C ASP A 163 36.99 8.51 28.44
N CYS A 164 36.66 9.35 29.42
CA CYS A 164 35.55 9.11 30.36
C CYS A 164 34.17 9.31 29.71
N ASP A 165 34.07 10.29 28.81
CA ASP A 165 32.85 10.73 28.13
C ASP A 165 33.11 10.99 26.65
N LEU A 166 32.04 10.94 25.84
CA LEU A 166 32.06 11.35 24.43
C LEU A 166 32.27 12.87 24.33
N ARG A 167 33.50 13.30 24.03
CA ARG A 167 33.86 14.72 23.87
C ARG A 167 33.74 15.20 22.42
N GLU A 168 33.62 16.51 22.23
CA GLU A 168 33.52 17.14 20.90
C GLU A 168 34.75 16.81 20.03
N GLY A 169 34.54 16.09 18.92
CA GLY A 169 35.59 15.57 18.05
C GLY A 169 36.01 14.11 18.31
N LEU A 170 35.13 13.34 18.96
CA LEU A 170 35.24 11.89 19.13
C LEU A 170 33.90 11.22 18.80
N SER A 171 33.94 10.04 18.18
CA SER A 171 32.78 9.17 17.98
C SER A 171 32.88 7.86 18.77
N ALA A 172 31.75 7.29 19.15
CA ALA A 172 31.65 5.92 19.69
C ALA A 172 31.50 4.85 18.59
N ILE A 173 31.30 5.27 17.34
CA ILE A 173 31.06 4.43 16.17
C ILE A 173 32.26 4.57 15.24
N THR A 174 32.62 3.50 14.53
CA THR A 174 33.75 3.49 13.59
C THR A 174 33.32 2.95 12.24
N GLY A 175 34.12 3.25 11.21
CA GLY A 175 33.90 2.82 9.82
C GLY A 175 34.10 3.93 8.80
N ASP A 176 34.22 5.18 9.25
CA ASP A 176 34.57 6.30 8.39
C ASP A 176 35.91 6.07 7.67
N CYS A 177 35.89 6.35 6.36
CA CYS A 177 37.00 6.21 5.43
C CYS A 177 37.60 7.57 5.01
N ASN A 178 36.99 8.71 5.39
CA ASN A 178 37.45 10.06 5.10
C ASN A 178 37.00 11.15 6.13
N ASP A 179 37.47 11.02 7.38
CA ASP A 179 37.50 11.93 8.57
C ASP A 179 37.65 13.46 8.37
N GLY A 180 37.79 13.93 7.13
CA GLY A 180 37.86 15.34 6.76
C GLY A 180 36.72 15.83 5.87
N ASP A 181 35.70 14.99 5.61
CA ASP A 181 34.59 15.28 4.70
C ASP A 181 33.29 14.57 5.13
N ASN A 182 32.48 15.28 5.92
CA ASN A 182 31.27 14.76 6.59
C ASN A 182 30.10 14.34 5.67
N THR A 183 30.33 14.20 4.37
CA THR A 183 29.43 13.58 3.40
C THR A 183 29.84 12.16 2.99
N ILE A 184 30.95 11.65 3.53
CA ILE A 184 31.48 10.30 3.27
C ILE A 184 31.50 9.55 4.60
N SER A 185 30.66 8.53 4.76
CA SER A 185 30.51 7.78 6.00
C SER A 185 29.74 6.46 5.81
N PRO A 186 29.81 5.49 6.76
CA PRO A 186 29.04 4.23 6.73
C PRO A 186 27.51 4.31 6.58
N VAL A 187 26.92 5.51 6.57
CA VAL A 187 25.48 5.76 6.38
C VAL A 187 25.19 6.84 5.35
N ALA A 188 26.20 7.36 4.66
CA ALA A 188 26.01 8.18 3.49
C ALA A 188 25.41 7.32 2.36
N ALA A 189 24.60 7.95 1.51
CA ALA A 189 24.16 7.31 0.26
C ALA A 189 25.24 7.53 -0.80
N GLU A 190 25.47 6.51 -1.64
CA GLU A 190 26.30 6.65 -2.84
C GLU A 190 25.78 7.79 -3.73
N ILE A 191 26.70 8.56 -4.29
CA ILE A 191 26.43 9.59 -5.30
C ILE A 191 27.44 9.38 -6.43
N CYS A 192 26.99 9.43 -7.68
CA CYS A 192 27.92 9.08 -8.77
C CYS A 192 28.99 10.16 -9.01
N ASP A 193 30.14 9.99 -8.38
CA ASP A 193 31.29 10.87 -8.49
C ASP A 193 32.67 10.15 -8.50
N GLU A 194 32.67 8.81 -8.64
CA GLU A 194 33.84 7.93 -8.59
C GLU A 194 34.49 7.82 -7.18
N ILE A 195 33.74 8.08 -6.10
CA ILE A 195 34.16 7.96 -4.69
C ILE A 195 33.25 6.96 -3.96
N ASP A 196 33.86 6.11 -3.12
CA ASP A 196 33.19 5.28 -2.11
C ASP A 196 32.64 6.23 -1.02
N ASN A 197 31.34 6.59 -1.10
CA ASN A 197 30.73 7.53 -0.14
C ASN A 197 30.23 6.81 1.11
N ASN A 198 29.70 5.59 0.95
CA ASN A 198 29.15 4.75 2.01
C ASN A 198 30.23 3.96 2.80
N CYS A 199 31.51 4.05 2.41
CA CYS A 199 32.65 3.37 3.01
C CYS A 199 32.55 1.82 3.05
N ASP A 200 31.75 1.19 2.18
CA ASP A 200 31.60 -0.27 2.13
C ASP A 200 32.75 -0.99 1.38
N GLY A 201 33.52 -0.22 0.58
CA GLY A 201 34.65 -0.70 -0.23
C GLY A 201 34.34 -0.92 -1.72
N ASN A 202 33.11 -0.66 -2.15
CA ASN A 202 32.70 -0.53 -3.54
C ASN A 202 32.71 0.97 -3.95
N ILE A 203 32.22 1.30 -5.14
CA ILE A 203 32.18 2.67 -5.68
C ILE A 203 30.98 2.77 -6.63
N ASP A 204 30.10 3.74 -6.39
CA ASP A 204 28.90 4.09 -7.17
C ASP A 204 27.84 2.96 -7.26
N GLU A 205 27.94 1.85 -6.52
CA GLU A 205 27.20 0.58 -6.79
C GLU A 205 25.68 0.67 -6.66
N ASP A 206 25.16 1.51 -5.76
CA ASP A 206 23.72 1.72 -5.57
C ASP A 206 23.15 2.84 -6.48
N VAL A 207 23.96 3.45 -7.35
CA VAL A 207 23.57 4.54 -8.25
C VAL A 207 23.87 4.28 -9.74
N LEU A 208 24.31 3.08 -10.09
CA LEU A 208 24.44 2.66 -11.49
C LEU A 208 23.08 2.34 -12.11
N ASN A 209 22.88 2.80 -13.34
CA ASN A 209 21.82 2.31 -14.22
C ASN A 209 22.44 1.31 -15.21
N THR A 210 21.77 0.18 -15.42
CA THR A 210 22.09 -0.72 -16.53
C THR A 210 21.60 -0.09 -17.83
N TYR A 211 22.49 0.13 -18.78
CA TYR A 211 22.17 0.57 -20.14
C TYR A 211 22.46 -0.54 -21.14
N TYR A 212 21.70 -0.58 -22.23
CA TYR A 212 21.68 -1.65 -23.23
C TYR A 212 22.11 -1.11 -24.58
N PHE A 213 22.89 -1.88 -25.33
CA PHE A 213 23.47 -1.42 -26.59
C PHE A 213 22.37 -1.25 -27.65
N ASP A 214 22.32 -0.07 -28.25
CA ASP A 214 21.40 0.32 -29.34
C ASP A 214 22.27 0.49 -30.61
N LEU A 215 22.22 -0.50 -31.49
CA LEU A 215 23.08 -0.63 -32.66
C LEU A 215 22.47 -0.02 -33.93
N ASP A 216 21.15 0.11 -34.03
CA ASP A 216 20.49 0.69 -35.20
C ASP A 216 19.86 2.09 -35.00
N GLU A 217 19.96 2.63 -33.79
CA GLU A 217 19.62 3.99 -33.35
C GLU A 217 18.10 4.28 -33.28
N ASP A 218 17.28 3.28 -32.91
CA ASP A 218 15.81 3.43 -32.80
C ASP A 218 15.30 3.85 -31.39
N GLY A 219 16.09 3.57 -30.34
CA GLY A 219 15.79 3.92 -28.95
C GLY A 219 15.58 2.73 -28.00
N PHE A 220 15.49 1.51 -28.51
CA PHE A 220 15.51 0.24 -27.78
C PHE A 220 16.91 -0.39 -27.88
N GLY A 221 17.27 -1.33 -26.99
CA GLY A 221 18.60 -1.92 -26.97
C GLY A 221 18.62 -3.41 -26.60
N ASP A 222 19.67 -4.10 -27.04
CA ASP A 222 19.85 -5.55 -26.89
C ASP A 222 19.95 -5.97 -25.40
N PRO A 223 18.96 -6.72 -24.85
CA PRO A 223 18.99 -7.20 -23.46
C PRO A 223 20.16 -8.14 -23.17
N SER A 224 20.83 -8.68 -24.19
CA SER A 224 22.02 -9.53 -24.05
C SER A 224 23.35 -8.75 -24.05
N THR A 225 23.32 -7.44 -24.34
CA THR A 225 24.51 -6.56 -24.40
C THR A 225 24.33 -5.31 -23.55
N SER A 226 24.51 -5.44 -22.23
CA SER A 226 24.38 -4.34 -21.26
C SER A 226 25.70 -3.87 -20.63
N ILE A 227 25.66 -2.69 -20.02
CA ILE A 227 26.73 -2.08 -19.22
C ILE A 227 26.15 -1.20 -18.11
N ASP A 228 26.69 -1.33 -16.90
CA ASP A 228 26.31 -0.48 -15.77
C ASP A 228 27.10 0.83 -15.78
N SER A 229 26.39 1.96 -15.64
CA SER A 229 26.95 3.32 -15.71
C SER A 229 26.00 4.32 -15.03
N CYS A 230 26.48 5.48 -14.63
CA CYS A 230 25.61 6.54 -14.07
C CYS A 230 24.98 7.45 -15.14
N SER A 231 25.44 7.35 -16.39
CA SER A 231 24.94 8.13 -17.51
C SER A 231 25.04 7.33 -18.80
N PRO A 232 24.12 7.52 -19.78
CA PRO A 232 24.04 6.67 -20.96
C PRO A 232 25.34 6.72 -21.76
N PRO A 233 26.07 5.60 -21.90
CA PRO A 233 27.23 5.54 -22.79
C PRO A 233 26.81 5.78 -24.25
N GLN A 234 27.76 6.18 -25.10
CA GLN A 234 27.44 6.45 -26.50
C GLN A 234 27.01 5.15 -27.22
N GLY A 235 25.78 5.13 -27.75
CA GLY A 235 25.17 3.97 -28.40
C GLY A 235 24.55 2.99 -27.41
N TYR A 236 24.13 3.47 -26.24
CA TYR A 236 23.38 2.67 -25.26
C TYR A 236 22.17 3.47 -24.75
N VAL A 237 21.09 2.76 -24.46
CA VAL A 237 19.77 3.27 -23.99
C VAL A 237 19.34 2.57 -22.70
N LEU A 238 18.26 3.04 -22.06
CA LEU A 238 17.71 2.42 -20.84
C LEU A 238 16.73 1.28 -21.12
N ASP A 239 16.13 1.27 -22.31
CA ASP A 239 15.05 0.35 -22.67
C ASP A 239 15.66 -0.92 -23.28
N ASP A 240 15.40 -2.08 -22.67
CA ASP A 240 16.06 -3.37 -22.97
C ASP A 240 15.20 -4.34 -23.74
N THR A 241 14.13 -3.83 -24.33
CA THR A 241 13.02 -4.63 -24.86
C THR A 241 13.18 -4.95 -26.36
N ASP A 242 14.34 -4.67 -26.95
CA ASP A 242 14.63 -4.96 -28.35
C ASP A 242 14.88 -6.47 -28.57
N CYS A 243 14.05 -7.10 -29.40
CA CYS A 243 14.19 -8.49 -29.79
C CYS A 243 15.05 -8.71 -31.05
N LEU A 244 15.37 -7.65 -31.82
CA LEU A 244 16.35 -7.67 -32.91
C LEU A 244 17.01 -6.29 -33.17
N ASP A 245 18.03 -5.96 -32.34
CA ASP A 245 19.00 -4.82 -32.38
C ASP A 245 19.81 -4.66 -33.69
N THR A 246 19.27 -5.10 -34.83
CA THR A 246 19.82 -4.86 -36.17
C THR A 246 18.76 -4.42 -37.19
N ASP A 247 17.50 -4.32 -36.78
CA ASP A 247 16.39 -3.86 -37.62
C ASP A 247 15.35 -3.02 -36.83
N SER A 248 15.53 -1.69 -36.80
CA SER A 248 14.68 -0.57 -36.35
C SER A 248 13.17 -0.56 -36.72
N PHE A 249 12.61 -1.72 -37.07
CA PHE A 249 11.18 -2.01 -37.22
C PHE A 249 10.72 -3.18 -36.32
N ILE A 250 11.63 -3.85 -35.61
CA ILE A 250 11.39 -5.02 -34.76
C ILE A 250 11.76 -4.64 -33.32
N HIS A 251 10.79 -4.06 -32.60
CA HIS A 251 10.92 -3.48 -31.25
C HIS A 251 9.49 -3.32 -30.67
N PRO A 252 9.25 -3.06 -29.37
CA PRO A 252 7.88 -3.11 -28.82
C PRO A 252 6.88 -2.04 -29.26
N LEU A 253 7.33 -1.05 -30.02
CA LEU A 253 6.46 -0.09 -30.70
C LEU A 253 6.40 -0.32 -32.23
N GLY A 254 6.97 -1.45 -32.68
CA GLY A 254 6.87 -1.98 -34.03
C GLY A 254 5.43 -2.32 -34.37
N MET A 255 5.15 -2.37 -35.68
CA MET A 255 3.82 -2.72 -36.19
C MET A 255 3.86 -4.13 -36.74
N GLU A 256 3.17 -5.04 -36.06
CA GLU A 256 3.05 -6.44 -36.47
C GLU A 256 2.43 -6.57 -37.87
N ILE A 257 3.09 -7.36 -38.71
CA ILE A 257 2.67 -7.74 -40.06
C ILE A 257 2.85 -9.24 -40.27
N CYS A 258 2.09 -9.83 -41.19
CA CYS A 258 2.14 -11.26 -41.50
C CYS A 258 3.44 -11.66 -42.26
N ASP A 259 4.60 -11.71 -41.59
CA ASP A 259 5.93 -11.93 -42.19
C ASP A 259 6.79 -13.07 -41.58
N GLU A 260 6.22 -13.88 -40.68
CA GLU A 260 6.86 -14.96 -39.91
C GLU A 260 7.89 -14.47 -38.86
N GLN A 261 7.82 -13.21 -38.45
CA GLN A 261 8.64 -12.62 -37.38
C GLN A 261 7.77 -11.87 -36.37
N ASP A 262 8.13 -11.95 -35.09
CA ASP A 262 7.60 -11.11 -34.02
C ASP A 262 8.16 -9.70 -34.20
N ASN A 263 7.37 -8.74 -34.70
CA ASN A 263 7.82 -7.37 -34.98
C ASN A 263 7.56 -6.41 -33.81
N ASN A 264 6.64 -6.75 -32.90
CA ASN A 264 6.29 -5.97 -31.72
C ASN A 264 6.91 -6.53 -30.42
N CYS A 265 7.81 -7.51 -30.53
CA CYS A 265 8.52 -8.17 -29.44
C CYS A 265 7.63 -8.66 -28.27
N ASP A 266 6.35 -8.98 -28.53
CA ASP A 266 5.41 -9.40 -27.48
C ASP A 266 5.45 -10.91 -27.16
N GLY A 267 6.22 -11.67 -27.95
CA GLY A 267 6.39 -13.11 -27.81
C GLY A 267 5.45 -13.93 -28.70
N GLN A 268 4.59 -13.28 -29.48
CA GLN A 268 3.75 -13.88 -30.52
C GLN A 268 4.33 -13.58 -31.91
N ILE A 269 4.03 -14.45 -32.88
CA ILE A 269 4.44 -14.27 -34.28
C ILE A 269 3.16 -14.30 -35.12
N ASP A 270 2.96 -13.30 -35.99
CA ASP A 270 1.83 -13.19 -36.91
C ASP A 270 0.45 -13.22 -36.18
N GLU A 271 0.29 -12.45 -35.10
CA GLU A 271 -0.95 -12.48 -34.29
C GLU A 271 -2.21 -11.94 -35.02
N GLU A 272 -3.42 -12.24 -34.50
CA GLU A 272 -4.71 -11.88 -35.14
C GLU A 272 -4.91 -10.35 -35.31
N THR A 273 -4.12 -9.54 -34.59
CA THR A 273 -4.06 -8.08 -34.65
C THR A 273 -3.10 -7.52 -35.69
N ALA A 274 -2.32 -8.36 -36.39
CA ALA A 274 -1.37 -7.93 -37.43
C ALA A 274 -2.06 -7.12 -38.55
N PHE A 275 -1.38 -6.09 -39.03
CA PHE A 275 -1.99 -5.02 -39.83
C PHE A 275 -2.54 -5.46 -41.19
N ASP A 276 -2.05 -6.58 -41.75
CA ASP A 276 -2.43 -7.12 -43.06
C ASP A 276 -3.10 -8.51 -43.03
N THR A 277 -3.71 -8.88 -41.90
CA THR A 277 -4.57 -10.07 -41.77
C THR A 277 -5.68 -10.13 -42.83
N GLN A 278 -5.98 -11.34 -43.31
CA GLN A 278 -7.06 -11.60 -44.28
C GLN A 278 -8.34 -12.03 -43.58
N LEU A 279 -9.48 -11.74 -44.20
CA LEU A 279 -10.81 -12.08 -43.72
C LEU A 279 -11.25 -13.45 -44.27
N TRP A 280 -11.69 -14.34 -43.39
CA TRP A 280 -12.16 -15.68 -43.71
C TRP A 280 -13.55 -15.93 -43.13
N PHE A 281 -14.34 -16.75 -43.81
CA PHE A 281 -15.73 -17.11 -43.46
C PHE A 281 -15.78 -18.58 -43.06
N ILE A 282 -16.49 -18.94 -41.98
CA ILE A 282 -16.62 -20.35 -41.59
C ILE A 282 -17.27 -21.15 -42.74
N ASP A 283 -16.79 -22.37 -42.97
CA ASP A 283 -17.28 -23.39 -43.90
C ASP A 283 -17.55 -24.64 -43.04
N ALA A 284 -18.67 -24.62 -42.33
CA ALA A 284 -18.94 -25.56 -41.26
C ALA A 284 -19.39 -26.94 -41.77
N ASP A 285 -19.90 -27.01 -43.00
CA ASP A 285 -20.30 -28.25 -43.66
C ASP A 285 -19.26 -28.84 -44.65
N GLN A 286 -18.25 -28.04 -45.05
CA GLN A 286 -17.12 -28.37 -45.93
C GLN A 286 -17.46 -28.51 -47.42
N ASP A 287 -18.42 -27.74 -47.94
CA ASP A 287 -18.72 -27.67 -49.37
C ASP A 287 -17.85 -26.66 -50.16
N GLY A 288 -17.22 -25.71 -49.46
CA GLY A 288 -16.32 -24.69 -50.01
C GLY A 288 -16.91 -23.29 -50.21
N TYR A 289 -18.16 -23.08 -49.81
CA TYR A 289 -18.75 -21.77 -49.53
C TYR A 289 -18.73 -21.53 -48.01
N GLY A 290 -18.95 -20.29 -47.58
CA GLY A 290 -18.90 -19.97 -46.16
C GLY A 290 -19.85 -18.86 -45.74
N SER A 291 -20.14 -18.82 -44.45
CA SER A 291 -21.16 -17.93 -43.89
C SER A 291 -20.62 -16.52 -43.60
N SER A 292 -21.25 -15.51 -44.22
CA SER A 292 -21.05 -14.10 -43.85
C SER A 292 -21.46 -13.75 -42.40
N ALA A 293 -22.12 -14.67 -41.67
CA ALA A 293 -22.52 -14.46 -40.28
C ALA A 293 -21.38 -14.69 -39.27
N THR A 294 -20.37 -15.49 -39.60
CA THR A 294 -19.26 -15.84 -38.70
C THR A 294 -17.93 -15.70 -39.45
N ILE A 295 -17.14 -14.71 -39.03
CA ILE A 295 -15.89 -14.31 -39.67
C ILE A 295 -14.69 -14.48 -38.73
N GLN A 296 -13.51 -14.75 -39.29
CA GLN A 296 -12.23 -14.74 -38.58
C GLN A 296 -11.18 -13.95 -39.36
N TYR A 297 -10.31 -13.23 -38.65
CA TYR A 297 -9.11 -12.60 -39.21
C TYR A 297 -7.92 -13.55 -39.03
N SER A 298 -7.15 -13.79 -40.11
CA SER A 298 -5.92 -14.59 -40.02
C SER A 298 -4.99 -14.36 -41.20
N CYS A 299 -3.68 -14.43 -40.96
CA CYS A 299 -2.64 -14.38 -41.99
C CYS A 299 -2.71 -15.56 -42.98
N THR A 300 -3.23 -16.72 -42.56
CA THR A 300 -3.41 -17.92 -43.40
C THR A 300 -4.80 -18.53 -43.24
N GLN A 301 -5.26 -19.35 -44.19
CA GLN A 301 -6.60 -19.96 -44.15
C GLN A 301 -6.80 -20.80 -42.87
N PRO A 302 -7.71 -20.40 -41.95
CA PRO A 302 -8.02 -21.21 -40.79
C PRO A 302 -8.68 -22.54 -41.19
N ALA A 303 -8.49 -23.58 -40.37
CA ALA A 303 -9.09 -24.87 -40.65
C ALA A 303 -10.63 -24.80 -40.51
N GLY A 304 -11.36 -25.11 -41.59
CA GLY A 304 -12.82 -24.99 -41.63
C GLY A 304 -13.32 -23.59 -42.00
N TYR A 305 -12.49 -22.75 -42.64
CA TYR A 305 -12.89 -21.44 -43.15
C TYR A 305 -12.45 -21.26 -44.62
N VAL A 306 -13.16 -20.43 -45.40
CA VAL A 306 -12.92 -20.13 -46.83
C VAL A 306 -12.95 -18.62 -47.12
N ASP A 307 -12.58 -18.22 -48.34
CA ASP A 307 -12.50 -16.81 -48.78
C ASP A 307 -13.76 -16.30 -49.52
N ASN A 308 -14.86 -17.06 -49.48
CA ASN A 308 -16.08 -16.80 -50.24
C ASN A 308 -17.33 -16.86 -49.33
N ASP A 309 -18.13 -15.78 -49.33
CA ASP A 309 -19.18 -15.50 -48.32
C ASP A 309 -20.62 -15.79 -48.78
N THR A 310 -20.77 -16.58 -49.86
CA THR A 310 -22.04 -16.73 -50.58
C THR A 310 -22.89 -17.93 -50.18
N ASP A 311 -22.68 -18.49 -48.99
CA ASP A 311 -23.52 -19.56 -48.45
C ASP A 311 -24.84 -19.01 -47.86
N CYS A 312 -25.95 -19.74 -48.04
CA CYS A 312 -27.24 -19.43 -47.44
C CYS A 312 -27.68 -20.37 -46.30
N ASP A 313 -27.11 -21.58 -46.16
CA ASP A 313 -27.23 -22.46 -44.98
C ASP A 313 -25.98 -23.37 -44.80
N ASP A 314 -24.92 -22.75 -44.30
CA ASP A 314 -23.58 -23.26 -43.91
C ASP A 314 -23.59 -24.45 -42.91
N LEU A 315 -24.76 -24.99 -42.57
CA LEU A 315 -24.90 -26.27 -41.85
C LEU A 315 -25.22 -27.46 -42.78
N THR A 316 -25.39 -27.24 -44.08
CA THR A 316 -25.95 -28.21 -45.02
C THR A 316 -25.33 -28.17 -46.43
N THR A 317 -24.45 -29.14 -46.72
CA THR A 317 -23.67 -29.29 -48.00
C THR A 317 -24.52 -29.44 -49.29
N SER A 318 -25.83 -29.27 -49.19
CA SER A 318 -26.83 -29.36 -50.27
C SER A 318 -27.56 -28.02 -50.49
N THR A 319 -27.22 -26.97 -49.74
CA THR A 319 -27.93 -25.68 -49.69
C THR A 319 -26.96 -24.56 -50.04
N SER A 320 -26.45 -24.58 -51.26
CA SER A 320 -25.36 -23.70 -51.69
C SER A 320 -25.38 -23.39 -53.19
N PRO A 321 -24.69 -22.32 -53.66
CA PRO A 321 -24.82 -21.79 -55.01
C PRO A 321 -24.63 -22.80 -56.16
N GLY A 322 -25.75 -23.27 -56.72
CA GLY A 322 -25.82 -24.21 -57.85
C GLY A 322 -26.02 -25.68 -57.51
N SER A 323 -26.59 -25.99 -56.33
CA SER A 323 -27.13 -27.32 -55.98
C SER A 323 -28.43 -27.65 -56.75
N ASP A 324 -28.95 -28.88 -56.62
CA ASP A 324 -30.20 -29.33 -57.25
C ASP A 324 -31.38 -29.13 -56.27
N GLU A 325 -32.43 -28.39 -56.67
CA GLU A 325 -33.65 -28.13 -55.88
C GLU A 325 -34.45 -29.41 -55.52
N VAL A 326 -35.00 -29.45 -54.30
CA VAL A 326 -35.92 -30.49 -53.79
C VAL A 326 -37.19 -29.87 -53.19
N CYS A 327 -38.29 -30.62 -53.17
CA CYS A 327 -39.61 -30.19 -52.66
C CYS A 327 -39.68 -30.12 -51.10
N ASP A 328 -38.74 -29.45 -50.42
CA ASP A 328 -38.68 -29.39 -48.95
C ASP A 328 -39.00 -28.01 -48.32
N GLY A 329 -39.20 -26.98 -49.13
CA GLY A 329 -39.47 -25.60 -48.69
C GLY A 329 -38.23 -24.76 -48.37
N VAL A 330 -37.03 -25.26 -48.68
CA VAL A 330 -35.75 -24.53 -48.63
C VAL A 330 -35.43 -23.95 -50.03
N ASP A 331 -34.50 -23.00 -50.07
CA ASP A 331 -33.89 -22.42 -51.28
C ASP A 331 -32.52 -23.10 -51.40
N ASN A 332 -32.46 -24.27 -52.07
CA ASN A 332 -31.30 -25.16 -52.03
C ASN A 332 -30.15 -24.66 -52.91
N ASP A 333 -30.42 -23.88 -53.95
CA ASP A 333 -29.37 -23.32 -54.83
C ASP A 333 -29.01 -21.85 -54.53
N CYS A 334 -29.62 -21.27 -53.49
CA CYS A 334 -29.45 -19.89 -53.01
C CYS A 334 -29.78 -18.80 -54.07
N ASP A 335 -30.65 -19.04 -55.05
CA ASP A 335 -31.05 -18.04 -56.07
C ASP A 335 -32.10 -17.03 -55.59
N GLY A 336 -32.79 -17.32 -54.48
CA GLY A 336 -33.88 -16.50 -53.93
C GLY A 336 -35.29 -17.03 -54.21
N GLN A 337 -35.42 -18.30 -54.61
CA GLN A 337 -36.68 -19.00 -54.86
C GLN A 337 -36.63 -20.38 -54.15
N SER A 338 -37.80 -20.88 -53.74
CA SER A 338 -37.93 -22.18 -53.07
C SER A 338 -38.96 -23.06 -53.79
N ASP A 339 -38.72 -24.36 -53.89
CA ASP A 339 -39.61 -25.36 -54.50
C ASP A 339 -40.00 -25.04 -55.97
N GLU A 340 -39.04 -24.63 -56.82
CA GLU A 340 -39.38 -24.31 -58.21
C GLU A 340 -39.60 -25.54 -59.13
N ALA A 341 -40.16 -25.30 -60.32
CA ALA A 341 -40.80 -26.35 -61.14
C ALA A 341 -39.84 -27.34 -61.85
N ASP A 342 -38.55 -27.31 -61.50
CA ASP A 342 -37.52 -28.24 -61.97
C ASP A 342 -36.97 -29.13 -60.80
N ALA A 343 -37.57 -29.08 -59.60
CA ALA A 343 -37.22 -29.90 -58.42
C ALA A 343 -37.28 -31.42 -58.69
N ILE A 344 -36.33 -32.17 -58.13
CA ILE A 344 -36.03 -33.55 -58.57
C ILE A 344 -36.97 -34.65 -58.05
N ASP A 345 -37.87 -34.35 -57.11
CA ASP A 345 -38.68 -35.32 -56.36
C ASP A 345 -40.22 -35.09 -56.45
N GLU A 346 -40.69 -34.41 -57.49
CA GLU A 346 -42.13 -34.14 -57.73
C GLU A 346 -43.03 -35.39 -57.65
N THR A 347 -44.10 -35.33 -56.84
CA THR A 347 -45.04 -36.44 -56.62
C THR A 347 -46.18 -36.46 -57.66
N ILE A 348 -46.63 -37.67 -58.02
CA ILE A 348 -47.76 -37.91 -58.94
C ILE A 348 -49.05 -38.08 -58.15
N TRP A 349 -50.08 -37.30 -58.49
CA TRP A 349 -51.40 -37.30 -57.86
C TRP A 349 -52.50 -37.71 -58.85
N TYR A 350 -53.46 -38.53 -58.41
CA TYR A 350 -54.58 -39.11 -59.18
C TYR A 350 -55.93 -38.53 -58.73
N ALA A 351 -56.86 -38.28 -59.65
CA ALA A 351 -58.15 -37.68 -59.29
C ALA A 351 -59.01 -38.63 -58.44
N ASP A 352 -59.62 -38.10 -57.38
CA ASP A 352 -60.56 -38.78 -56.46
C ASP A 352 -61.92 -38.06 -56.57
N THR A 353 -62.93 -38.76 -57.09
CA THR A 353 -64.23 -38.17 -57.44
C THR A 353 -65.27 -38.38 -56.34
N ASP A 354 -65.24 -39.52 -55.63
CA ASP A 354 -66.24 -39.87 -54.62
C ASP A 354 -65.82 -39.65 -53.16
N GLN A 355 -64.52 -39.40 -52.93
CA GLN A 355 -63.86 -39.10 -51.65
C GLN A 355 -63.67 -40.29 -50.69
N ASP A 356 -63.49 -41.51 -51.22
CA ASP A 356 -63.15 -42.69 -50.41
C ASP A 356 -61.65 -42.81 -50.05
N GLY A 357 -60.78 -42.07 -50.74
CA GLY A 357 -59.32 -42.05 -50.53
C GLY A 357 -58.50 -42.88 -51.54
N TYR A 358 -59.16 -43.48 -52.53
CA TYR A 358 -58.56 -44.12 -53.70
C TYR A 358 -58.86 -43.26 -54.96
N GLY A 359 -58.01 -43.32 -55.99
CA GLY A 359 -58.09 -42.41 -57.14
C GLY A 359 -57.96 -43.08 -58.51
N ASP A 360 -58.52 -42.45 -59.54
CA ASP A 360 -58.49 -42.95 -60.92
C ASP A 360 -57.08 -42.85 -61.52
N ILE A 361 -56.45 -44.02 -61.68
CA ILE A 361 -55.17 -44.23 -62.36
C ILE A 361 -55.09 -43.62 -63.78
N SER A 362 -56.23 -43.28 -64.40
CA SER A 362 -56.32 -42.68 -65.73
C SER A 362 -56.22 -41.15 -65.77
N SER A 363 -56.22 -40.46 -64.61
CA SER A 363 -56.25 -39.00 -64.50
C SER A 363 -55.22 -38.44 -63.49
N ALA A 364 -53.96 -38.26 -63.94
CA ALA A 364 -52.83 -37.89 -63.08
C ALA A 364 -52.12 -36.54 -63.41
N VAL A 365 -51.50 -35.92 -62.40
CA VAL A 365 -50.72 -34.66 -62.47
C VAL A 365 -49.47 -34.70 -61.56
N PHE A 366 -48.47 -33.85 -61.80
CA PHE A 366 -47.25 -33.73 -60.99
C PHE A 366 -47.28 -32.47 -60.11
N SER A 367 -46.88 -32.57 -58.84
CA SER A 367 -46.66 -31.43 -57.92
C SER A 367 -46.01 -31.86 -56.59
N CYS A 368 -45.23 -30.97 -55.96
CA CYS A 368 -44.72 -31.13 -54.58
C CYS A 368 -45.83 -31.30 -53.52
N SER A 369 -47.08 -30.89 -53.79
CA SER A 369 -48.18 -31.01 -52.82
C SER A 369 -49.53 -31.36 -53.47
N ALA A 370 -50.40 -32.03 -52.71
CA ALA A 370 -51.68 -32.57 -53.17
C ALA A 370 -52.60 -31.50 -53.81
N PRO A 371 -52.87 -31.57 -55.13
CA PRO A 371 -53.87 -30.71 -55.75
C PRO A 371 -55.27 -31.04 -55.23
N THR A 372 -56.10 -30.02 -55.01
CA THR A 372 -57.45 -30.23 -54.44
C THR A 372 -58.30 -31.16 -55.33
N GLY A 373 -58.74 -32.29 -54.76
CA GLY A 373 -59.50 -33.34 -55.46
C GLY A 373 -58.63 -34.45 -56.09
N TYR A 374 -57.41 -34.63 -55.59
CA TYR A 374 -56.50 -35.69 -56.00
C TYR A 374 -55.85 -36.36 -54.77
N VAL A 375 -55.58 -37.67 -54.88
CA VAL A 375 -54.90 -38.54 -53.89
C VAL A 375 -53.73 -39.27 -54.56
N ASP A 376 -52.79 -39.81 -53.79
CA ASP A 376 -51.60 -40.51 -54.28
C ASP A 376 -51.82 -42.02 -54.55
N ASN A 377 -52.97 -42.57 -54.17
CA ASN A 377 -53.28 -43.99 -54.20
C ASN A 377 -54.16 -44.42 -55.42
N PRO A 378 -53.63 -45.12 -56.44
CA PRO A 378 -54.33 -45.36 -57.70
C PRO A 378 -55.14 -46.67 -57.76
N GLN A 379 -55.74 -47.13 -56.64
CA GLN A 379 -56.26 -48.51 -56.49
C GLN A 379 -57.79 -48.66 -56.52
N ASP A 380 -58.51 -47.66 -57.05
CA ASP A 380 -59.97 -47.73 -57.19
C ASP A 380 -60.40 -48.60 -58.39
N CYS A 381 -61.43 -49.44 -58.19
CA CYS A 381 -62.09 -50.22 -59.25
C CYS A 381 -63.38 -49.58 -59.81
N ASP A 382 -64.03 -48.64 -59.11
CA ASP A 382 -65.18 -47.83 -59.55
C ASP A 382 -65.31 -46.52 -58.72
N ASP A 383 -64.65 -45.44 -59.19
CA ASP A 383 -64.56 -44.04 -58.67
C ASP A 383 -65.92 -43.29 -58.58
N THR A 384 -66.94 -44.00 -58.08
CA THR A 384 -68.30 -43.54 -57.84
C THR A 384 -69.04 -44.24 -56.66
N GLU A 385 -68.47 -45.26 -55.99
CA GLU A 385 -69.13 -46.05 -54.93
C GLU A 385 -68.22 -46.47 -53.72
N GLU A 386 -67.86 -45.52 -52.83
CA GLU A 386 -67.32 -45.52 -51.41
C GLU A 386 -66.94 -46.83 -50.65
N LEU A 387 -67.50 -48.00 -50.96
CA LEU A 387 -67.22 -49.29 -50.30
C LEU A 387 -66.74 -50.39 -51.29
N THR A 388 -66.19 -49.97 -52.44
CA THR A 388 -65.85 -50.85 -53.57
C THR A 388 -64.41 -50.62 -54.04
N TYR A 389 -63.45 -50.85 -53.16
CA TYR A 389 -62.02 -50.71 -53.42
C TYR A 389 -61.25 -52.00 -53.10
N MET A 390 -60.01 -52.08 -53.56
CA MET A 390 -59.17 -53.27 -53.37
C MET A 390 -58.82 -53.48 -51.88
N GLY A 391 -59.49 -54.43 -51.22
CA GLY A 391 -59.18 -54.85 -49.85
C GLY A 391 -60.23 -54.55 -48.76
N ALA A 392 -61.47 -54.19 -49.10
CA ALA A 392 -62.56 -54.04 -48.12
C ALA A 392 -62.92 -55.36 -47.40
N ASP A 393 -63.62 -55.28 -46.26
CA ASP A 393 -64.07 -56.44 -45.47
C ASP A 393 -65.32 -57.13 -46.07
N GLU A 394 -65.26 -58.45 -46.20
CA GLU A 394 -66.40 -59.28 -46.65
C GLU A 394 -67.43 -59.50 -45.55
N LEU A 395 -68.65 -59.04 -45.79
CA LEU A 395 -69.82 -59.28 -44.94
C LEU A 395 -70.54 -60.58 -45.32
N CYS A 396 -71.48 -61.03 -44.49
CA CYS A 396 -72.37 -62.14 -44.81
C CYS A 396 -73.66 -61.61 -45.49
N ASP A 397 -73.51 -60.88 -46.61
CA ASP A 397 -74.60 -60.14 -47.28
C ASP A 397 -74.67 -60.21 -48.82
N GLY A 398 -73.65 -60.72 -49.51
CA GLY A 398 -73.69 -61.14 -50.92
C GLY A 398 -73.27 -60.12 -51.99
N ILE A 399 -72.43 -59.15 -51.66
CA ILE A 399 -71.67 -58.31 -52.62
C ILE A 399 -70.18 -58.76 -52.64
N ASP A 400 -69.44 -58.42 -53.69
CA ASP A 400 -67.98 -58.64 -53.83
C ASP A 400 -67.33 -57.29 -53.51
N ASN A 401 -67.09 -57.03 -52.22
CA ASN A 401 -66.74 -55.70 -51.72
C ASN A 401 -65.26 -55.37 -51.92
N ASN A 402 -64.41 -56.40 -52.02
CA ASN A 402 -62.96 -56.26 -52.04
C ASN A 402 -62.34 -56.31 -53.46
N CYS A 403 -63.18 -56.39 -54.50
CA CYS A 403 -62.80 -56.52 -55.91
C CYS A 403 -61.96 -57.79 -56.24
N ASP A 404 -62.07 -58.88 -55.46
CA ASP A 404 -61.31 -60.13 -55.66
C ASP A 404 -61.99 -61.15 -56.61
N GLY A 405 -63.31 -61.04 -56.81
CA GLY A 405 -64.09 -61.91 -57.69
C GLY A 405 -64.95 -62.97 -56.99
N GLN A 406 -65.07 -62.95 -55.65
CA GLN A 406 -65.92 -63.83 -54.84
C GLN A 406 -66.84 -63.04 -53.88
N ALA A 407 -67.80 -63.72 -53.24
CA ALA A 407 -68.74 -63.11 -52.30
C ALA A 407 -69.16 -64.13 -51.22
N ASP A 408 -69.30 -63.67 -49.97
CA ASP A 408 -69.72 -64.44 -48.77
C ASP A 408 -68.80 -65.62 -48.38
N GLU A 409 -67.54 -65.35 -48.03
CA GLU A 409 -66.59 -66.39 -47.57
C GLU A 409 -66.69 -66.74 -46.06
N ALA A 410 -65.94 -67.77 -45.62
CA ALA A 410 -65.96 -68.27 -44.24
C ALA A 410 -65.36 -67.30 -43.19
N SER A 411 -64.85 -66.16 -43.64
CA SER A 411 -64.27 -65.05 -42.88
C SER A 411 -65.32 -64.17 -42.18
N ALA A 412 -66.61 -64.39 -42.44
CA ALA A 412 -67.68 -63.50 -42.01
C ALA A 412 -67.88 -63.43 -40.48
N VAL A 413 -68.20 -62.22 -40.00
CA VAL A 413 -67.85 -61.70 -38.65
C VAL A 413 -68.77 -62.15 -37.47
N THR A 414 -69.29 -63.40 -37.40
CA THR A 414 -70.26 -63.81 -36.32
C THR A 414 -70.23 -65.30 -35.84
N VAL A 415 -69.59 -65.63 -34.68
CA VAL A 415 -69.38 -67.02 -34.12
C VAL A 415 -69.36 -67.15 -32.54
N PHE A 416 -68.91 -68.28 -31.90
CA PHE A 416 -69.02 -68.65 -30.44
C PHE A 416 -67.77 -69.36 -29.80
N THR A 417 -67.36 -69.03 -28.56
CA THR A 417 -65.98 -69.27 -27.99
C THR A 417 -65.81 -70.37 -26.89
N TRP A 418 -64.59 -70.98 -26.74
CA TRP A 418 -64.14 -71.98 -25.72
C TRP A 418 -62.62 -71.88 -25.42
N TYR A 419 -62.10 -72.23 -24.23
CA TYR A 419 -60.72 -71.95 -23.74
C TYR A 419 -59.83 -73.20 -23.51
N GLU A 420 -58.54 -73.19 -23.87
CA GLU A 420 -57.58 -74.32 -23.74
C GLU A 420 -57.11 -74.55 -22.28
N ASP A 421 -56.54 -75.73 -21.96
CA ASP A 421 -56.01 -76.18 -20.65
C ASP A 421 -54.67 -76.90 -20.97
N GLY A 422 -53.55 -76.18 -20.80
CA GLY A 422 -52.30 -76.39 -21.52
C GLY A 422 -51.18 -77.11 -20.76
N ASP A 423 -51.03 -76.84 -19.47
CA ASP A 423 -49.97 -77.37 -18.61
C ASP A 423 -50.43 -78.49 -17.63
N GLU A 424 -51.75 -78.73 -17.58
CA GLU A 424 -52.48 -79.66 -16.71
C GLU A 424 -52.63 -79.25 -15.22
N ASP A 425 -52.50 -77.95 -14.86
CA ASP A 425 -52.73 -77.46 -13.48
C ASP A 425 -54.23 -77.54 -13.05
N GLY A 426 -55.14 -77.33 -14.00
CA GLY A 426 -56.60 -77.43 -13.85
C GLY A 426 -57.40 -76.13 -14.04
N PHE A 427 -56.74 -75.02 -14.38
CA PHE A 427 -57.37 -73.82 -14.91
C PHE A 427 -57.31 -73.83 -16.45
N GLY A 428 -57.48 -72.68 -17.12
CA GLY A 428 -57.40 -72.63 -18.57
C GLY A 428 -57.30 -71.23 -19.14
N ASN A 429 -56.69 -71.14 -20.32
CA ASN A 429 -56.23 -69.90 -20.92
C ASN A 429 -57.39 -69.05 -21.51
N PRO A 430 -57.64 -67.82 -21.01
CA PRO A 430 -58.63 -66.92 -21.61
C PRO A 430 -58.27 -66.48 -23.05
N SER A 431 -57.02 -66.66 -23.49
CA SER A 431 -56.49 -66.23 -24.78
C SER A 431 -56.45 -67.34 -25.83
N GLN A 432 -56.15 -68.59 -25.44
CA GLN A 432 -56.24 -69.76 -26.35
C GLN A 432 -57.71 -70.15 -26.49
N SER A 433 -58.44 -69.45 -27.34
CA SER A 433 -59.85 -69.71 -27.55
C SER A 433 -60.25 -69.91 -29.00
N MET A 434 -61.16 -70.86 -29.24
CA MET A 434 -61.62 -71.16 -30.60
C MET A 434 -63.12 -70.95 -30.80
N ASP A 435 -63.43 -70.17 -31.82
CA ASP A 435 -64.79 -69.87 -32.22
C ASP A 435 -65.37 -70.98 -33.10
N SER A 436 -66.39 -71.67 -32.58
CA SER A 436 -67.04 -72.80 -33.21
C SER A 436 -68.45 -72.98 -32.69
N CYS A 437 -69.32 -73.51 -33.53
CA CYS A 437 -70.69 -73.85 -33.15
C CYS A 437 -70.80 -75.01 -32.11
N SER A 438 -69.68 -75.55 -31.57
CA SER A 438 -69.66 -76.66 -30.57
C SER A 438 -68.28 -76.88 -29.88
N GLN A 439 -68.27 -77.44 -28.65
CA GLN A 439 -67.10 -77.64 -27.77
C GLN A 439 -65.96 -78.53 -28.35
N PRO A 440 -64.67 -78.13 -28.21
CA PRO A 440 -63.48 -78.93 -28.55
C PRO A 440 -62.98 -79.88 -27.42
N VAL A 441 -61.84 -80.56 -27.64
CA VAL A 441 -61.16 -81.44 -26.65
C VAL A 441 -59.81 -80.83 -26.29
N GLY A 442 -59.46 -80.82 -24.99
CA GLY A 442 -58.35 -80.01 -24.47
C GLY A 442 -58.79 -78.59 -24.07
N TYR A 443 -60.11 -78.33 -24.01
CA TYR A 443 -60.68 -77.02 -23.77
C TYR A 443 -61.70 -77.05 -22.62
N ILE A 444 -61.43 -76.27 -21.58
CA ILE A 444 -62.20 -76.08 -20.35
C ILE A 444 -63.13 -74.84 -20.46
N THR A 445 -63.81 -74.50 -19.37
CA THR A 445 -64.72 -73.33 -19.30
C THR A 445 -64.41 -72.39 -18.15
N ASP A 446 -63.51 -72.79 -17.24
CA ASP A 446 -62.90 -71.87 -16.30
C ASP A 446 -61.71 -71.24 -17.02
N TYR A 447 -61.60 -69.93 -16.98
CA TYR A 447 -60.67 -69.14 -17.80
C TYR A 447 -59.74 -68.30 -16.91
N THR A 448 -59.56 -68.74 -15.67
CA THR A 448 -58.92 -67.97 -14.59
C THR A 448 -57.44 -68.30 -14.40
N ASP A 449 -56.83 -68.95 -15.40
CA ASP A 449 -55.39 -69.10 -15.51
C ASP A 449 -54.76 -67.81 -16.03
N CYS A 450 -53.64 -67.40 -15.43
CA CYS A 450 -52.84 -66.26 -15.89
C CYS A 450 -51.64 -66.67 -16.77
N ASP A 451 -51.06 -67.87 -16.63
CA ASP A 451 -50.17 -68.49 -17.65
C ASP A 451 -50.29 -70.03 -17.73
N ASP A 452 -51.19 -70.48 -18.61
CA ASP A 452 -51.50 -71.86 -19.05
C ASP A 452 -50.31 -72.65 -19.66
N ASN A 453 -49.07 -72.19 -19.45
CA ASN A 453 -47.82 -72.86 -19.80
C ASN A 453 -46.90 -73.10 -18.60
N ASP A 454 -47.15 -72.48 -17.44
CA ASP A 454 -46.29 -72.56 -16.25
C ASP A 454 -47.08 -72.85 -14.96
N ASN A 455 -47.07 -74.11 -14.55
CA ASN A 455 -47.73 -74.64 -13.35
C ASN A 455 -47.29 -73.97 -12.03
N ASP A 456 -46.20 -73.17 -12.01
CA ASP A 456 -45.82 -72.39 -10.83
C ASP A 456 -46.51 -71.00 -10.79
N VAL A 457 -47.20 -70.56 -11.86
CA VAL A 457 -47.99 -69.31 -12.00
C VAL A 457 -49.49 -69.63 -12.02
N HIS A 458 -50.13 -69.60 -10.86
CA HIS A 458 -51.54 -70.01 -10.72
C HIS A 458 -52.17 -69.40 -9.44
N PRO A 459 -53.52 -69.37 -9.31
CA PRO A 459 -54.20 -68.85 -8.12
C PRO A 459 -53.69 -69.37 -6.75
N GLY A 460 -52.78 -68.62 -6.11
CA GLY A 460 -52.20 -68.89 -4.78
C GLY A 460 -50.76 -69.47 -4.72
N ALA A 461 -49.83 -69.04 -5.59
CA ALA A 461 -48.39 -69.29 -5.50
C ALA A 461 -47.67 -68.40 -4.43
N ASP A 462 -46.32 -68.37 -4.43
CA ASP A 462 -45.46 -67.51 -3.59
C ASP A 462 -44.72 -66.49 -4.50
N GLU A 463 -45.01 -65.19 -4.37
CA GLU A 463 -44.47 -64.10 -5.22
C GLU A 463 -42.94 -63.90 -5.13
N ILE A 464 -42.29 -63.71 -6.29
CA ILE A 464 -40.88 -63.30 -6.45
C ILE A 464 -40.76 -62.06 -7.36
N CYS A 465 -39.62 -61.36 -7.35
CA CYS A 465 -39.40 -60.21 -8.26
C CYS A 465 -39.15 -60.63 -9.72
N ASN A 466 -40.14 -61.25 -10.36
CA ASN A 466 -40.11 -61.63 -11.78
C ASN A 466 -40.97 -60.72 -12.67
N GLY A 467 -41.88 -59.92 -12.09
CA GLY A 467 -42.81 -59.05 -12.80
C GLY A 467 -44.05 -59.78 -13.35
N GLU A 468 -44.29 -61.02 -12.92
CA GLU A 468 -45.49 -61.82 -13.21
C GLU A 468 -46.41 -61.84 -11.98
N ASP A 469 -47.72 -62.08 -12.20
CA ASP A 469 -48.72 -62.22 -11.12
C ASP A 469 -48.72 -63.69 -10.67
N ASP A 470 -47.65 -64.15 -10.01
CA ASP A 470 -47.39 -65.57 -9.71
C ASP A 470 -48.60 -66.24 -9.03
N ASP A 471 -49.27 -65.53 -8.10
CA ASP A 471 -50.44 -66.01 -7.37
C ASP A 471 -51.80 -65.69 -8.01
N CYS A 472 -51.81 -65.12 -9.22
CA CYS A 472 -52.95 -64.62 -9.99
C CYS A 472 -53.98 -63.79 -9.17
N ASP A 473 -53.59 -63.10 -8.08
CA ASP A 473 -54.50 -62.24 -7.30
C ASP A 473 -54.70 -60.83 -7.86
N THR A 474 -54.03 -60.50 -8.97
CA THR A 474 -53.92 -59.20 -9.65
C THR A 474 -52.92 -58.21 -9.02
N SER A 475 -52.03 -58.69 -8.15
CA SER A 475 -51.07 -57.88 -7.38
C SER A 475 -49.64 -58.38 -7.55
N ILE A 476 -49.14 -58.29 -8.79
CA ILE A 476 -47.74 -58.53 -9.20
C ILE A 476 -46.72 -58.07 -8.13
N ASP A 477 -45.77 -58.95 -7.83
CA ASP A 477 -44.60 -58.72 -6.98
C ASP A 477 -44.96 -58.27 -5.54
N ASN A 478 -46.01 -58.82 -4.91
CA ASN A 478 -46.40 -58.43 -3.55
C ASN A 478 -45.79 -59.32 -2.43
N ASN A 479 -45.24 -58.70 -1.37
CA ASN A 479 -44.57 -59.41 -0.25
C ASN A 479 -43.35 -60.28 -0.65
N VAL A 480 -42.67 -59.91 -1.74
CA VAL A 480 -41.53 -60.63 -2.33
C VAL A 480 -40.41 -61.03 -1.37
N ILE A 481 -39.79 -62.15 -1.69
CA ILE A 481 -38.71 -62.77 -0.91
C ILE A 481 -37.29 -62.36 -1.34
N ASP A 482 -37.15 -61.69 -2.49
CA ASP A 482 -35.87 -61.37 -3.14
C ASP A 482 -35.70 -59.88 -3.54
N GLY A 483 -36.63 -59.01 -3.16
CA GLY A 483 -36.56 -57.57 -3.44
C GLY A 483 -35.47 -56.80 -2.69
N ASP A 484 -34.99 -55.73 -3.32
CA ASP A 484 -33.97 -54.82 -2.79
C ASP A 484 -34.45 -54.06 -1.53
N THR A 485 -33.50 -53.60 -0.73
CA THR A 485 -33.77 -52.79 0.48
C THR A 485 -33.74 -51.30 0.15
N TRP A 486 -34.85 -50.62 0.44
CA TRP A 486 -35.06 -49.20 0.25
C TRP A 486 -35.14 -48.48 1.59
N TYR A 487 -34.65 -47.25 1.67
CA TYR A 487 -34.58 -46.40 2.86
C TYR A 487 -35.58 -45.24 2.72
N GLU A 488 -36.22 -44.83 3.81
CA GLU A 488 -37.17 -43.70 3.82
C GLU A 488 -36.44 -42.41 3.44
N ASP A 489 -37.01 -41.64 2.53
CA ASP A 489 -36.55 -40.33 2.03
C ASP A 489 -37.65 -39.32 2.41
N GLY A 490 -37.43 -38.63 3.53
CA GLY A 490 -38.43 -37.82 4.22
C GLY A 490 -38.59 -36.39 3.72
N ASP A 491 -37.63 -35.88 2.95
CA ASP A 491 -37.59 -34.52 2.41
C ASP A 491 -37.44 -34.42 0.88
N GLU A 492 -37.35 -35.57 0.19
CA GLU A 492 -37.37 -35.77 -1.27
C GLU A 492 -36.07 -35.35 -1.98
N ASP A 493 -34.90 -35.54 -1.34
CA ASP A 493 -33.58 -35.15 -1.88
C ASP A 493 -32.81 -36.24 -2.66
N GLY A 494 -33.21 -37.51 -2.52
CA GLY A 494 -32.58 -38.65 -3.20
C GLY A 494 -31.67 -39.52 -2.33
N PHE A 495 -31.38 -39.08 -1.10
CA PHE A 495 -30.75 -39.87 -0.04
C PHE A 495 -31.80 -40.34 0.98
N GLY A 496 -31.46 -41.36 1.76
CA GLY A 496 -32.44 -42.02 2.61
C GLY A 496 -31.88 -42.50 3.94
N ASN A 497 -32.75 -42.49 4.93
CA ASN A 497 -32.42 -42.70 6.33
C ASN A 497 -32.01 -44.16 6.63
N PRO A 498 -30.76 -44.43 7.03
CA PRO A 498 -30.30 -45.79 7.34
C PRO A 498 -31.00 -46.42 8.56
N ALA A 499 -31.79 -45.66 9.34
CA ALA A 499 -32.57 -46.17 10.46
C ALA A 499 -33.97 -46.68 10.08
N THR A 500 -34.50 -46.34 8.90
CA THR A 500 -35.85 -46.74 8.45
C THR A 500 -35.80 -47.34 7.04
N SER A 501 -36.02 -48.66 6.93
CA SER A 501 -35.91 -49.37 5.64
C SER A 501 -36.98 -50.45 5.44
N GLN A 502 -37.33 -50.74 4.18
CA GLN A 502 -38.23 -51.83 3.77
C GLN A 502 -37.75 -52.52 2.49
N ASN A 503 -38.23 -53.73 2.20
CA ASN A 503 -37.89 -54.47 0.98
C ASN A 503 -39.02 -54.42 -0.06
N ALA A 504 -38.67 -54.19 -1.33
CA ALA A 504 -39.59 -54.17 -2.47
C ALA A 504 -38.83 -54.36 -3.80
N CYS A 505 -39.46 -54.88 -4.85
CA CYS A 505 -38.82 -54.98 -6.19
C CYS A 505 -38.61 -53.63 -6.87
N ASN A 506 -39.50 -52.67 -6.57
CA ASN A 506 -39.51 -51.33 -7.15
C ASN A 506 -39.58 -50.29 -6.02
N ALA A 507 -39.05 -49.10 -6.28
CA ALA A 507 -39.00 -47.99 -5.32
C ALA A 507 -40.38 -47.71 -4.69
N PRO A 508 -40.54 -47.90 -3.37
CA PRO A 508 -41.71 -47.39 -2.66
C PRO A 508 -41.75 -45.86 -2.73
N THR A 509 -42.94 -45.26 -2.75
CA THR A 509 -43.05 -43.80 -2.79
C THR A 509 -42.48 -43.17 -1.51
N GLY A 510 -41.52 -42.25 -1.65
CA GLY A 510 -40.77 -41.65 -0.53
C GLY A 510 -39.66 -42.55 0.01
N TYR A 511 -39.08 -43.41 -0.82
CA TYR A 511 -37.98 -44.30 -0.46
C TYR A 511 -36.94 -44.42 -1.60
N VAL A 512 -35.66 -44.47 -1.24
CA VAL A 512 -34.51 -44.54 -2.16
C VAL A 512 -33.53 -45.67 -1.82
N THR A 513 -32.53 -45.94 -2.67
CA THR A 513 -31.53 -46.98 -2.42
C THR A 513 -30.29 -46.51 -1.67
N ASN A 514 -30.02 -45.20 -1.62
CA ASN A 514 -28.81 -44.64 -1.03
C ASN A 514 -28.97 -44.33 0.48
N PRO A 515 -28.27 -45.03 1.40
CA PRO A 515 -28.50 -44.92 2.84
C PRO A 515 -27.65 -43.85 3.55
N GLN A 516 -27.21 -42.81 2.84
CA GLN A 516 -26.17 -41.89 3.30
C GLN A 516 -26.67 -40.54 3.82
N ASP A 517 -27.98 -40.40 4.03
CA ASP A 517 -28.58 -39.20 4.60
C ASP A 517 -28.32 -39.10 6.12
N CYS A 518 -27.80 -37.95 6.57
CA CYS A 518 -27.60 -37.63 7.98
C CYS A 518 -28.71 -36.76 8.61
N ASN A 519 -29.61 -36.17 7.83
CA ASN A 519 -30.77 -35.41 8.30
C ASN A 519 -32.00 -35.41 7.33
N ASP A 520 -32.66 -36.57 7.25
CA ASP A 520 -34.01 -36.98 6.75
C ASP A 520 -35.22 -36.06 7.10
N SER A 521 -35.00 -34.75 7.10
CA SER A 521 -35.99 -33.70 7.32
C SER A 521 -35.55 -32.32 6.77
N ASN A 522 -34.39 -32.25 6.11
CA ASN A 522 -33.84 -31.06 5.48
C ASN A 522 -32.95 -31.41 4.26
N ALA A 523 -33.57 -31.40 3.07
CA ALA A 523 -33.04 -31.69 1.72
C ALA A 523 -31.81 -30.86 1.22
N ILE A 524 -31.07 -30.21 2.11
CA ILE A 524 -29.82 -29.47 1.88
C ILE A 524 -28.71 -29.92 2.86
N ILE A 525 -28.89 -31.10 3.47
CA ILE A 525 -27.93 -31.76 4.35
C ILE A 525 -27.82 -33.21 3.86
N ASN A 526 -26.97 -33.44 2.87
CA ASN A 526 -26.77 -34.72 2.21
C ASN A 526 -25.41 -34.79 1.49
N PRO A 527 -24.90 -35.99 1.15
CA PRO A 527 -23.59 -36.17 0.49
C PRO A 527 -23.33 -35.54 -0.87
N ASP A 528 -24.33 -34.92 -1.51
CA ASP A 528 -24.15 -34.15 -2.75
C ASP A 528 -24.34 -32.63 -2.52
N SER A 529 -24.51 -32.19 -1.26
CA SER A 529 -24.62 -30.77 -0.88
C SER A 529 -23.26 -30.13 -0.71
N ASP A 530 -23.17 -28.82 -0.99
CA ASP A 530 -21.98 -28.01 -0.71
C ASP A 530 -21.93 -27.65 0.80
N GLU A 531 -20.78 -27.82 1.45
CA GLU A 531 -20.55 -27.38 2.82
C GLU A 531 -20.62 -25.84 2.94
N VAL A 532 -21.14 -25.35 4.07
CA VAL A 532 -21.25 -23.92 4.41
C VAL A 532 -20.93 -23.68 5.88
N CYS A 533 -20.41 -22.51 6.22
CA CYS A 533 -19.98 -22.12 7.57
C CYS A 533 -21.17 -21.85 8.54
N ASP A 534 -22.02 -22.85 8.82
CA ASP A 534 -23.24 -22.71 9.65
C ASP A 534 -23.29 -23.56 10.95
N ASN A 535 -22.21 -24.30 11.25
CA ASN A 535 -22.05 -25.27 12.35
C ASN A 535 -22.91 -26.55 12.20
N VAL A 536 -23.22 -26.93 10.96
CA VAL A 536 -23.80 -28.21 10.58
C VAL A 536 -22.87 -28.90 9.58
N ASP A 537 -22.81 -30.24 9.68
CA ASP A 537 -22.22 -31.14 8.68
C ASP A 537 -23.22 -31.22 7.52
N ASN A 538 -23.04 -30.41 6.47
CA ASN A 538 -24.00 -30.30 5.35
C ASN A 538 -23.77 -31.39 4.30
N ASP A 539 -22.54 -31.84 4.09
CA ASP A 539 -22.21 -32.90 3.13
C ASP A 539 -22.17 -34.31 3.75
N CYS A 540 -22.51 -34.45 5.04
CA CYS A 540 -22.58 -35.71 5.77
C CYS A 540 -21.26 -36.53 5.77
N ASP A 541 -20.10 -35.91 5.53
CA ASP A 541 -18.79 -36.59 5.52
C ASP A 541 -18.26 -36.89 6.94
N GLY A 542 -18.67 -36.07 7.92
CA GLY A 542 -18.41 -36.21 9.34
C GLY A 542 -17.44 -35.19 9.97
N ASP A 543 -16.85 -34.29 9.19
CA ASP A 543 -16.26 -33.04 9.67
C ASP A 543 -17.35 -31.90 9.64
N ILE A 544 -17.05 -30.70 10.15
CA ILE A 544 -18.02 -29.58 10.29
C ILE A 544 -17.28 -28.26 10.04
N ASP A 545 -17.84 -27.38 9.21
CA ASP A 545 -17.30 -26.05 8.85
C ASP A 545 -15.85 -26.15 8.32
N GLU A 546 -15.57 -27.06 7.37
CA GLU A 546 -14.21 -27.29 6.87
C GLU A 546 -13.72 -26.29 5.79
N GLU A 547 -12.41 -26.31 5.48
CA GLU A 547 -11.78 -25.38 4.52
C GLU A 547 -12.33 -25.50 3.08
N SER A 548 -13.16 -26.51 2.78
CA SER A 548 -13.88 -26.68 1.52
C SER A 548 -15.15 -25.83 1.41
N ALA A 549 -15.65 -25.26 2.50
CA ALA A 549 -16.96 -24.63 2.55
C ALA A 549 -17.10 -23.46 1.55
N THR A 550 -18.27 -23.35 0.92
CA THR A 550 -18.47 -22.45 -0.23
C THR A 550 -18.58 -20.97 0.13
N ASP A 551 -18.73 -20.63 1.40
CA ASP A 551 -18.81 -19.28 1.95
C ASP A 551 -17.66 -18.92 2.91
N VAL A 552 -16.53 -19.64 2.84
CA VAL A 552 -15.29 -19.24 3.54
C VAL A 552 -14.86 -17.82 3.15
N VAL A 553 -14.44 -17.05 4.15
CA VAL A 553 -14.05 -15.64 3.99
C VAL A 553 -12.52 -15.55 3.96
N SER A 554 -12.00 -14.67 3.09
CA SER A 554 -10.60 -14.24 3.13
C SER A 554 -10.43 -13.17 4.20
N TRP A 555 -9.47 -13.37 5.09
CA TRP A 555 -9.07 -12.45 6.14
C TRP A 555 -7.64 -11.98 5.88
N PHE A 556 -7.37 -10.71 6.12
CA PHE A 556 -6.11 -10.02 5.82
C PHE A 556 -5.43 -9.61 7.11
N LEU A 557 -4.10 -9.72 7.19
CA LEU A 557 -3.36 -9.35 8.41
C LEU A 557 -3.60 -7.86 8.70
N ASP A 558 -3.96 -7.54 9.95
CA ASP A 558 -4.07 -6.18 10.50
C ASP A 558 -2.82 -5.97 11.36
N GLY A 559 -1.78 -5.41 10.76
CA GLY A 559 -0.41 -5.39 11.26
C GLY A 559 -0.14 -4.33 12.34
N ASP A 560 -0.88 -3.22 12.30
CA ASP A 560 -0.73 -2.07 13.21
C ASP A 560 -1.94 -1.81 14.14
N GLU A 561 -3.01 -2.60 14.01
CA GLU A 561 -4.27 -2.56 14.79
C GLU A 561 -5.23 -1.39 14.45
N ASP A 562 -5.20 -0.85 13.22
CA ASP A 562 -6.09 0.24 12.79
C ASP A 562 -7.49 -0.22 12.27
N GLY A 563 -7.58 -1.46 11.77
CA GLY A 563 -8.81 -2.09 11.28
C GLY A 563 -8.95 -2.22 9.76
N PHE A 564 -7.89 -1.95 8.99
CA PHE A 564 -7.69 -2.43 7.61
C PHE A 564 -6.62 -3.54 7.61
N GLY A 565 -6.29 -4.13 6.47
CA GLY A 565 -5.25 -5.17 6.43
C GLY A 565 -4.62 -5.42 5.06
N ASP A 566 -3.43 -6.03 5.09
CA ASP A 566 -2.59 -6.26 3.90
C ASP A 566 -3.16 -7.34 2.97
N SER A 567 -3.61 -6.91 1.78
CA SER A 567 -4.00 -7.77 0.64
C SER A 567 -2.96 -8.84 0.26
N SER A 568 -1.69 -8.65 0.59
CA SER A 568 -0.59 -9.57 0.32
C SER A 568 -0.48 -10.72 1.34
N ILE A 569 -1.10 -10.58 2.52
CA ILE A 569 -1.05 -11.55 3.64
C ILE A 569 -2.47 -12.03 4.01
N ALA A 570 -3.08 -12.78 3.09
CA ALA A 570 -4.41 -13.37 3.29
C ALA A 570 -4.39 -14.78 3.95
N GLN A 571 -5.42 -15.08 4.74
CA GLN A 571 -5.77 -16.42 5.24
C GLN A 571 -7.26 -16.69 4.99
N ILE A 572 -7.63 -17.95 4.69
CA ILE A 572 -9.01 -18.35 4.44
C ILE A 572 -9.55 -19.11 5.66
N SER A 573 -10.72 -18.72 6.18
CA SER A 573 -11.34 -19.33 7.36
C SER A 573 -12.81 -18.93 7.50
N CYS A 574 -13.65 -19.80 8.06
CA CYS A 574 -15.03 -19.45 8.45
C CYS A 574 -15.07 -18.38 9.57
N ASP A 575 -14.13 -18.42 10.51
CA ASP A 575 -14.01 -17.49 11.65
C ASP A 575 -12.75 -16.63 11.52
N ALA A 576 -12.84 -15.35 11.92
CA ALA A 576 -11.73 -14.40 11.92
C ALA A 576 -10.50 -14.90 12.70
N PRO A 577 -9.32 -15.06 12.07
CA PRO A 577 -8.07 -15.30 12.78
C PRO A 577 -7.72 -14.11 13.70
N ILE A 578 -6.97 -14.37 14.78
CA ILE A 578 -6.57 -13.31 15.70
C ILE A 578 -5.52 -12.41 15.02
N GLY A 579 -5.83 -11.12 14.88
CA GLY A 579 -4.99 -10.14 14.18
C GLY A 579 -5.24 -10.08 12.68
N TYR A 580 -6.42 -10.50 12.22
CA TYR A 580 -6.83 -10.41 10.82
C TYR A 580 -8.25 -9.80 10.71
N ILE A 581 -8.52 -9.06 9.63
CA ILE A 581 -9.78 -8.37 9.33
C ILE A 581 -10.32 -8.74 7.93
N ASP A 582 -11.59 -8.41 7.62
CA ASP A 582 -12.26 -8.73 6.35
C ASP A 582 -12.15 -7.61 5.27
N ASP A 583 -11.31 -6.60 5.51
CA ASP A 583 -11.07 -5.47 4.61
C ASP A 583 -9.59 -5.47 4.16
N ASP A 584 -9.34 -5.53 2.84
CA ASP A 584 -8.01 -5.72 2.24
C ASP A 584 -7.36 -4.44 1.72
N THR A 585 -7.89 -3.29 2.15
CA THR A 585 -7.65 -2.00 1.49
C THR A 585 -6.53 -1.14 2.10
N ASP A 586 -5.77 -1.68 3.05
CA ASP A 586 -4.59 -1.00 3.62
C ASP A 586 -3.46 -0.82 2.58
N CYS A 587 -2.79 0.33 2.62
CA CYS A 587 -1.63 0.64 1.79
C CYS A 587 -0.29 0.80 2.56
N ASP A 588 -0.27 0.75 3.90
CA ASP A 588 0.95 0.62 4.75
C ASP A 588 0.65 -0.02 6.12
N ASP A 589 0.52 -1.36 6.14
CA ASP A 589 0.24 -2.28 7.29
C ASP A 589 1.28 -2.26 8.44
N ASN A 590 2.01 -1.16 8.58
CA ASN A 590 2.99 -0.88 9.65
C ASN A 590 2.75 0.50 10.31
N ASN A 591 1.67 1.22 9.98
CA ASN A 591 1.51 2.65 10.21
C ASN A 591 0.03 3.10 10.31
N ASP A 592 -0.48 3.16 11.55
CA ASP A 592 -1.87 3.47 11.99
C ASP A 592 -2.45 4.85 11.58
N LEU A 593 -1.84 5.51 10.60
CA LEU A 593 -2.16 6.82 10.03
C LEU A 593 -2.26 6.80 8.48
N ILE A 594 -2.06 5.66 7.82
CA ILE A 594 -2.15 5.50 6.37
C ILE A 594 -3.18 4.41 6.07
N TYR A 595 -4.41 4.82 5.79
CA TYR A 595 -5.52 3.88 5.60
C TYR A 595 -6.69 4.51 4.83
N PRO A 596 -7.56 3.73 4.18
CA PRO A 596 -8.69 4.22 3.41
C PRO A 596 -9.63 5.19 4.16
N GLY A 597 -9.63 6.44 3.71
CA GLY A 597 -10.41 7.51 4.32
C GLY A 597 -9.80 8.11 5.59
N ALA A 598 -8.49 7.96 5.82
CA ALA A 598 -7.73 8.76 6.76
C ALA A 598 -7.79 10.26 6.42
N ALA A 599 -7.14 11.10 7.23
CA ALA A 599 -7.10 12.53 7.02
C ALA A 599 -5.79 12.95 6.35
N GLU A 600 -5.84 13.19 5.04
CA GLU A 600 -4.75 13.74 4.22
C GLU A 600 -3.86 14.76 4.94
N THR A 601 -2.56 14.46 5.01
CA THR A 601 -1.54 15.34 5.57
C THR A 601 -0.64 15.89 4.46
N CYS A 602 -0.14 17.13 4.61
CA CYS A 602 0.69 17.75 3.58
C CYS A 602 2.15 17.25 3.57
N THR A 603 2.33 15.94 3.56
CA THR A 603 3.63 15.24 3.63
C THR A 603 4.09 14.70 2.28
N GLY A 604 3.21 14.65 1.28
CA GLY A 604 3.49 14.02 -0.02
C GLY A 604 3.28 12.51 -0.03
N ILE A 605 2.75 11.95 1.07
CA ILE A 605 2.28 10.58 1.20
C ILE A 605 0.76 10.59 0.95
N ASP A 606 0.26 9.58 0.25
CA ASP A 606 -1.17 9.30 0.11
C ASP A 606 -1.63 8.68 1.44
N ASN A 607 -2.26 9.46 2.31
CA ASN A 607 -2.68 8.98 3.62
C ASN A 607 -4.01 8.21 3.53
N ASP A 608 -4.88 8.55 2.58
CA ASP A 608 -6.22 7.97 2.47
C ASP A 608 -6.39 6.87 1.40
N CYS A 609 -5.25 6.42 0.84
CA CYS A 609 -5.09 5.35 -0.15
C CYS A 609 -5.98 5.53 -1.41
N ASP A 610 -6.39 6.77 -1.74
CA ASP A 610 -7.30 7.05 -2.88
C ASP A 610 -6.57 7.24 -4.23
N GLY A 611 -5.23 7.27 -4.20
CA GLY A 611 -4.35 7.53 -5.33
C GLY A 611 -4.07 9.02 -5.58
N SER A 612 -4.55 9.93 -4.73
CA SER A 612 -4.46 11.38 -4.90
C SER A 612 -3.71 12.07 -3.76
N ILE A 613 -2.37 12.09 -3.84
CA ILE A 613 -1.55 12.90 -2.93
C ILE A 613 -2.03 14.36 -2.87
N THR A 614 -2.31 14.90 -1.67
CA THR A 614 -2.65 16.33 -1.52
C THR A 614 -1.44 17.22 -1.82
N GLU A 615 -1.33 17.68 -3.07
CA GLU A 615 -0.18 18.47 -3.55
C GLU A 615 0.11 19.70 -2.67
N ILE A 616 1.35 19.79 -2.19
CA ILE A 616 1.91 20.94 -1.47
C ILE A 616 2.04 22.15 -2.42
N GLY A 617 1.54 23.31 -1.99
CA GLY A 617 1.41 24.49 -2.85
C GLY A 617 0.07 24.61 -3.59
N SER A 618 -0.90 23.76 -3.27
CA SER A 618 -2.28 23.85 -3.77
C SER A 618 -3.14 24.84 -2.96
N THR A 619 -4.36 25.14 -3.44
CA THR A 619 -5.31 26.00 -2.69
C THR A 619 -5.81 25.37 -1.38
N THR A 620 -5.69 24.05 -1.25
CA THR A 620 -6.08 23.26 -0.07
C THR A 620 -4.90 23.06 0.89
N CYS A 621 -3.68 22.90 0.37
CA CYS A 621 -2.45 22.95 1.16
C CYS A 621 -1.43 23.98 0.63
N PRO A 622 -1.55 25.27 1.01
CA PRO A 622 -0.62 26.30 0.56
C PRO A 622 0.73 26.21 1.28
N ALA A 623 1.82 26.15 0.51
CA ALA A 623 3.20 26.13 1.03
C ALA A 623 3.65 27.52 1.51
N GLN A 624 4.71 27.65 2.32
CA GLN A 624 5.23 28.99 2.67
C GLN A 624 5.95 29.66 1.49
N THR A 625 6.77 28.90 0.78
CA THR A 625 7.59 29.35 -0.35
C THR A 625 7.56 28.32 -1.49
N CYS A 626 7.97 28.74 -2.69
CA CYS A 626 8.21 27.80 -3.78
C CYS A 626 9.35 26.80 -3.49
N ASN A 627 10.25 27.13 -2.56
CA ASN A 627 11.36 26.24 -2.20
C ASN A 627 10.89 25.06 -1.34
N ASP A 628 9.90 25.27 -0.47
CA ASP A 628 9.34 24.19 0.37
C ASP A 628 8.67 23.11 -0.50
N ILE A 629 7.98 23.54 -1.56
CA ILE A 629 7.34 22.64 -2.55
C ILE A 629 8.38 21.73 -3.19
N ILE A 630 9.42 22.29 -3.83
CA ILE A 630 10.43 21.49 -4.53
C ILE A 630 11.36 20.70 -3.58
N SER A 631 11.38 21.04 -2.28
CA SER A 631 12.11 20.28 -1.26
C SER A 631 11.35 19.04 -0.78
N VAL A 632 10.02 19.01 -0.94
CA VAL A 632 9.16 17.85 -0.66
C VAL A 632 8.98 17.01 -1.93
N ASP A 633 8.73 17.66 -3.06
CA ASP A 633 8.60 17.02 -4.39
C ASP A 633 9.63 17.61 -5.38
N PRO A 634 10.78 16.94 -5.58
CA PRO A 634 11.77 17.35 -6.58
C PRO A 634 11.28 17.28 -8.04
N THR A 635 10.15 16.63 -8.32
CA THR A 635 9.57 16.53 -9.69
C THR A 635 8.69 17.73 -10.05
N SER A 636 8.32 18.58 -9.07
CA SER A 636 7.47 19.74 -9.24
C SER A 636 7.91 20.67 -10.36
N ILE A 637 6.97 20.99 -11.26
CA ILE A 637 7.23 21.74 -12.49
C ILE A 637 7.03 23.26 -12.33
N SER A 638 7.69 24.07 -13.17
CA SER A 638 7.54 25.54 -13.13
C SER A 638 6.12 25.98 -13.51
N GLY A 639 5.33 26.45 -12.53
CA GLY A 639 3.89 26.69 -12.66
C GLY A 639 3.34 27.77 -11.74
N LEU A 640 2.01 27.82 -11.62
CA LEU A 640 1.33 28.59 -10.58
C LEU A 640 1.13 27.74 -9.33
N TYR A 641 1.40 28.34 -8.17
CA TYR A 641 1.16 27.72 -6.88
C TYR A 641 0.54 28.76 -5.93
N THR A 642 -0.22 28.26 -4.96
CA THR A 642 -0.79 29.03 -3.86
C THR A 642 0.12 28.91 -2.65
N LEU A 643 0.57 30.04 -2.11
CA LEU A 643 1.47 30.10 -0.95
C LEU A 643 0.82 30.84 0.23
N ASP A 644 1.15 30.47 1.46
CA ASP A 644 0.92 31.24 2.69
C ASP A 644 2.26 31.56 3.40
N PRO A 645 3.01 32.58 2.93
CA PRO A 645 4.35 32.87 3.45
C PRO A 645 4.41 33.35 4.90
N ALA A 646 3.27 33.60 5.54
CA ALA A 646 3.17 34.08 6.91
C ALA A 646 2.56 33.04 7.87
N LEU A 647 2.08 31.90 7.36
CA LEU A 647 1.24 30.93 8.08
C LEU A 647 0.06 31.59 8.83
N ASP A 648 -0.56 32.60 8.22
CA ASP A 648 -1.66 33.36 8.84
C ASP A 648 -3.01 33.23 8.11
N GLY A 649 -3.05 32.36 7.10
CA GLY A 649 -4.21 32.07 6.25
C GLY A 649 -4.42 33.07 5.10
N ASN A 650 -3.54 34.06 4.91
CA ASN A 650 -3.63 35.01 3.80
C ASN A 650 -2.83 34.53 2.59
N THR A 651 -3.43 33.62 1.82
CA THR A 651 -2.78 33.03 0.66
C THR A 651 -2.52 34.02 -0.49
N ILE A 652 -1.49 33.72 -1.28
CA ILE A 652 -1.13 34.39 -2.53
C ILE A 652 -0.97 33.37 -3.66
N ASP A 653 -1.55 33.65 -4.83
CA ASP A 653 -1.25 32.88 -6.05
C ASP A 653 -0.07 33.53 -6.77
N THR A 654 1.00 32.77 -7.01
CA THR A 654 2.19 33.28 -7.70
C THR A 654 2.84 32.23 -8.60
N TYR A 655 3.78 32.67 -9.42
CA TYR A 655 4.55 31.78 -10.30
C TYR A 655 5.82 31.29 -9.58
N CYS A 656 5.98 29.98 -9.50
CA CYS A 656 7.20 29.32 -9.06
C CYS A 656 8.02 28.88 -10.28
N ASP A 657 9.31 29.24 -10.32
CA ASP A 657 10.25 28.62 -11.25
C ASP A 657 11.03 27.52 -10.51
N MET A 658 10.68 26.27 -10.85
CA MET A 658 11.23 25.04 -10.27
C MET A 658 12.41 24.47 -11.07
N SER A 659 12.78 25.07 -12.21
CA SER A 659 13.79 24.50 -13.11
C SER A 659 15.06 25.34 -13.24
N THR A 660 14.99 26.65 -13.05
CA THR A 660 16.17 27.51 -13.18
C THR A 660 17.05 27.42 -11.93
N ASP A 661 18.33 27.07 -12.10
CA ASP A 661 19.35 27.14 -11.04
C ASP A 661 18.98 26.29 -9.79
N GLY A 662 18.32 25.15 -9.98
CA GLY A 662 17.85 24.27 -8.89
C GLY A 662 16.45 24.61 -8.34
N GLY A 663 15.70 25.50 -9.00
CA GLY A 663 14.29 25.70 -8.71
C GLY A 663 13.99 26.52 -7.45
N GLY A 664 12.76 26.41 -6.94
CA GLY A 664 12.32 27.08 -5.71
C GLY A 664 12.09 28.60 -5.79
N TRP A 665 12.12 29.21 -6.99
CA TRP A 665 12.08 30.68 -7.12
C TRP A 665 10.65 31.25 -7.12
N THR A 666 10.34 32.02 -6.08
CA THR A 666 9.05 32.71 -5.88
C THR A 666 9.02 34.06 -6.59
N LEU A 667 8.11 34.27 -7.56
CA LEU A 667 7.87 35.59 -8.14
C LEU A 667 7.17 36.54 -7.14
N VAL A 668 7.72 37.74 -6.92
CA VAL A 668 7.08 38.74 -6.01
C VAL A 668 6.69 40.06 -6.66
N GLY A 669 7.20 40.35 -7.85
CA GLY A 669 6.89 41.61 -8.53
C GLY A 669 7.46 41.72 -9.93
N TYR A 670 6.77 42.47 -10.78
CA TYR A 670 7.13 42.67 -12.19
C TYR A 670 6.77 44.06 -12.71
N SER A 671 7.52 44.50 -13.70
CA SER A 671 7.33 45.75 -14.45
C SER A 671 6.83 45.47 -15.87
N TYR A 672 6.10 46.44 -16.45
CA TYR A 672 5.50 46.31 -17.77
C TYR A 672 6.09 47.32 -18.76
N ASN A 673 6.30 46.86 -19.99
CA ASN A 673 6.99 47.63 -21.02
C ASN A 673 6.18 47.74 -22.32
N SER A 674 5.56 48.89 -22.57
CA SER A 674 4.82 49.19 -23.80
C SER A 674 5.70 49.49 -25.02
N SER A 675 7.00 49.78 -24.82
CA SER A 675 7.89 50.21 -25.90
C SER A 675 9.36 50.03 -25.54
N ALA A 676 10.16 49.51 -26.49
CA ALA A 676 11.63 49.48 -26.44
C ALA A 676 12.30 50.88 -26.45
N THR A 677 11.58 51.94 -26.10
CA THR A 677 12.08 53.31 -25.92
C THR A 677 11.43 53.93 -24.69
N ILE A 678 11.98 55.03 -24.19
CA ILE A 678 11.43 55.81 -23.07
C ILE A 678 10.04 56.37 -23.47
N ALA A 679 8.98 55.63 -23.15
CA ALA A 679 7.58 55.94 -23.48
C ALA A 679 6.68 56.02 -22.23
N ALA A 680 5.65 56.87 -22.27
CA ALA A 680 4.76 57.12 -21.13
C ALA A 680 3.81 55.96 -20.76
N GLY A 681 3.78 54.88 -21.55
CA GLY A 681 3.05 53.64 -21.26
C GLY A 681 3.94 52.54 -20.65
N ASN A 682 5.21 52.82 -20.37
CA ASN A 682 6.08 51.90 -19.63
C ASN A 682 5.83 52.12 -18.13
N HIS A 683 5.58 51.05 -17.39
CA HIS A 683 5.15 51.08 -16.00
C HIS A 683 6.14 50.30 -15.12
N ASN A 684 6.76 50.99 -14.16
CA ASN A 684 7.72 50.39 -13.23
C ASN A 684 7.01 49.48 -12.21
N MET A 685 7.71 48.45 -11.74
CA MET A 685 7.24 47.53 -10.70
C MET A 685 6.81 48.29 -9.44
N LYS A 686 5.67 47.91 -8.84
CA LYS A 686 5.11 48.55 -7.64
C LYS A 686 5.99 48.32 -6.40
N SER A 687 5.72 49.07 -5.33
CA SER A 687 6.57 49.06 -4.12
C SER A 687 6.37 47.77 -3.33
N LEU A 688 7.38 46.89 -3.28
CA LEU A 688 7.32 45.62 -2.54
C LEU A 688 6.94 45.79 -1.05
N LYS A 689 7.21 46.96 -0.45
CA LYS A 689 6.80 47.28 0.94
C LYS A 689 5.28 47.26 1.16
N CYS A 690 4.51 47.60 0.13
CA CYS A 690 3.05 47.78 0.23
C CYS A 690 2.28 47.18 -0.95
N GLY A 691 2.97 46.44 -1.82
CA GLY A 691 2.47 45.90 -3.07
C GLY A 691 1.82 46.94 -3.99
N GLY A 692 0.86 46.45 -4.77
CA GLY A 692 -0.07 47.24 -5.57
C GLY A 692 -0.11 46.83 -7.04
N GLY A 693 -1.05 47.41 -7.78
CA GLY A 693 -1.49 46.86 -9.07
C GLY A 693 -2.43 45.68 -8.85
N THR A 694 -2.93 45.09 -9.93
CA THR A 694 -3.53 43.75 -9.88
C THR A 694 -2.39 42.78 -10.09
N PHE A 695 -1.99 42.05 -9.04
CA PHE A 695 -1.00 40.98 -9.19
C PHE A 695 -1.67 39.82 -9.94
N ASP A 696 -1.06 39.46 -11.05
CA ASP A 696 -1.53 38.52 -12.06
C ASP A 696 -0.26 37.93 -12.70
N PRO A 697 0.27 36.82 -12.14
CA PRO A 697 1.52 36.21 -12.59
C PRO A 697 1.47 35.71 -14.05
N GLU A 698 0.28 35.48 -14.61
CA GLU A 698 0.09 35.00 -15.99
C GLU A 698 -0.08 36.13 -17.02
N SER A 699 -0.51 37.32 -16.60
CA SER A 699 -0.84 38.45 -17.48
C SER A 699 0.06 39.68 -17.27
N ARG A 700 1.33 39.45 -16.93
CA ARG A 700 2.38 40.47 -16.72
C ARG A 700 2.62 41.38 -17.94
N GLY A 701 2.15 40.93 -19.11
CA GLY A 701 2.18 41.66 -20.38
C GLY A 701 1.16 42.82 -20.50
N THR A 702 0.41 43.15 -19.45
CA THR A 702 -0.64 44.18 -19.48
C THR A 702 -0.48 45.32 -18.47
N SER A 703 0.18 45.06 -17.33
CA SER A 703 0.36 46.02 -16.24
C SER A 703 1.53 45.65 -15.34
N SER A 704 1.91 46.53 -14.41
CA SER A 704 2.97 46.29 -13.42
C SER A 704 2.37 46.07 -12.03
N ALA A 705 2.80 45.04 -11.31
CA ALA A 705 2.34 44.75 -9.97
C ALA A 705 3.47 44.28 -9.03
N ALA A 706 3.18 44.22 -7.74
CA ALA A 706 4.03 43.63 -6.71
C ALA A 706 3.16 43.11 -5.56
N ILE A 707 3.56 41.99 -4.96
CA ILE A 707 3.00 41.48 -3.70
C ILE A 707 3.51 42.35 -2.55
N ALA A 708 2.67 42.50 -1.51
CA ALA A 708 2.97 43.29 -0.32
C ALA A 708 3.57 42.43 0.81
N SER A 709 4.51 41.53 0.50
CA SER A 709 5.15 40.68 1.50
C SER A 709 6.62 41.02 1.65
N VAL A 710 7.00 41.46 2.85
CA VAL A 710 8.41 41.57 3.26
C VAL A 710 8.90 40.26 3.86
N GLU A 711 7.96 39.41 4.31
CA GLU A 711 8.14 38.13 4.95
C GLU A 711 8.86 37.16 4.02
N ILE A 712 8.41 37.01 2.76
CA ILE A 712 9.13 36.22 1.72
C ILE A 712 10.60 36.64 1.62
N ALA A 713 10.87 37.96 1.61
CA ALA A 713 12.23 38.47 1.48
C ALA A 713 13.06 38.39 2.78
N GLN A 714 12.42 38.04 3.90
CA GLN A 714 13.04 37.85 5.22
C GLN A 714 13.25 36.37 5.56
N SER A 715 12.49 35.45 4.93
CA SER A 715 12.74 34.00 4.97
C SER A 715 13.75 33.55 3.91
N SER A 716 13.77 34.20 2.74
CA SER A 716 14.68 33.82 1.64
C SER A 716 16.16 34.12 1.90
N THR A 717 17.02 33.21 1.43
CA THR A 717 18.49 33.35 1.49
C THR A 717 19.08 33.87 0.18
N GLU A 718 18.32 33.82 -0.91
CA GLU A 718 18.68 34.32 -2.23
C GLU A 718 17.58 35.18 -2.85
N MET A 719 17.98 36.07 -3.75
CA MET A 719 17.05 36.72 -4.67
C MET A 719 17.65 36.80 -6.07
N ALA A 720 16.77 36.85 -7.08
CA ALA A 720 17.15 37.04 -8.46
C ALA A 720 16.43 38.24 -9.09
N ILE A 721 17.13 38.91 -10.02
CA ILE A 721 16.60 39.98 -10.87
C ILE A 721 16.67 39.50 -12.31
N SER A 722 15.52 39.49 -12.99
CA SER A 722 15.41 39.13 -14.41
C SER A 722 15.05 40.33 -15.28
N LEU A 723 15.48 40.31 -16.55
CA LEU A 723 15.40 41.43 -17.50
C LEU A 723 15.14 40.94 -18.93
N ALA A 724 14.11 41.49 -19.58
CA ALA A 724 13.77 41.23 -20.99
C ALA A 724 13.63 42.53 -21.78
N THR A 725 14.06 42.54 -23.04
CA THR A 725 14.01 43.71 -23.95
C THR A 725 12.60 44.09 -24.39
N GLY A 726 11.64 43.15 -24.32
CA GLY A 726 10.20 43.38 -24.51
C GLY A 726 9.42 43.32 -23.20
N SER A 727 8.11 43.13 -23.26
CA SER A 727 7.30 42.70 -22.11
C SER A 727 7.22 41.18 -22.08
N VAL A 728 7.47 40.58 -20.91
CA VAL A 728 7.15 39.17 -20.65
C VAL A 728 5.68 39.08 -20.22
N THR A 729 4.99 38.00 -20.61
CA THR A 729 3.57 37.77 -20.28
C THR A 729 3.43 36.80 -19.10
N THR A 730 3.92 35.57 -19.24
CA THR A 730 3.90 34.50 -18.22
C THR A 730 5.28 33.79 -18.18
N GLY A 731 5.47 32.79 -17.31
CA GLY A 731 6.65 31.92 -17.25
C GLY A 731 7.77 32.32 -16.27
N GLY A 732 8.73 31.42 -16.08
CA GLY A 732 9.85 31.54 -15.13
C GLY A 732 10.95 32.53 -15.53
N LEU A 733 12.09 32.45 -14.84
CA LEU A 733 13.32 33.19 -15.08
C LEU A 733 13.83 33.03 -16.53
N GLN A 734 13.73 31.84 -17.12
CA GLN A 734 14.10 31.59 -18.53
C GLN A 734 13.27 32.39 -19.55
N SER A 735 12.11 32.93 -19.15
CA SER A 735 11.29 33.79 -20.03
C SER A 735 11.89 35.19 -20.23
N TYR A 736 12.98 35.51 -19.53
CA TYR A 736 13.69 36.78 -19.61
C TYR A 736 14.98 36.63 -20.43
N ASN A 737 15.48 37.73 -21.01
CA ASN A 737 16.71 37.69 -21.79
C ASN A 737 17.98 37.58 -20.93
N TYR A 738 17.89 38.02 -19.67
CA TYR A 738 18.96 37.94 -18.69
C TYR A 738 18.37 37.72 -17.28
N GLY A 739 19.13 37.07 -16.41
CA GLY A 739 18.80 36.84 -15.02
C GLY A 739 20.08 36.72 -14.19
N TRP A 740 20.09 37.36 -13.02
CA TRP A 740 21.21 37.28 -12.07
C TRP A 740 20.70 37.00 -10.66
N LYS A 741 21.30 36.02 -9.98
CA LYS A 741 21.08 35.74 -8.55
C LYS A 741 22.15 36.39 -7.67
N PHE A 742 21.81 36.63 -6.41
CA PHE A 742 22.72 37.11 -5.38
C PHE A 742 22.21 36.69 -4.00
N THR A 743 23.13 36.26 -3.15
CA THR A 743 22.88 35.87 -1.75
C THR A 743 22.45 37.09 -0.93
N ILE A 744 21.47 36.88 -0.04
CA ILE A 744 20.97 37.83 0.94
C ILE A 744 21.80 37.65 2.23
N PRO A 745 22.67 38.61 2.62
CA PRO A 745 23.63 38.37 3.71
C PRO A 745 23.05 38.39 5.12
N ASP A 746 21.84 38.93 5.29
CA ASP A 746 21.06 38.95 6.53
C ASP A 746 19.57 39.06 6.16
N PRO A 747 18.89 37.92 5.90
CA PRO A 747 17.48 37.90 5.54
C PRO A 747 16.60 38.63 6.57
N SER A 748 16.85 38.37 7.85
CA SER A 748 16.09 38.97 8.96
C SER A 748 16.12 40.50 9.00
N ALA A 749 17.20 41.11 8.48
CA ALA A 749 17.37 42.56 8.39
C ALA A 749 16.89 43.17 7.06
N VAL A 750 16.37 42.38 6.11
CA VAL A 750 15.87 42.89 4.83
C VAL A 750 14.69 43.83 5.07
N THR A 751 14.77 45.03 4.49
CA THR A 751 13.66 46.00 4.49
C THR A 751 13.47 46.63 3.13
N PHE A 752 12.21 46.80 2.72
CA PHE A 752 11.81 47.57 1.53
C PHE A 752 11.63 49.07 1.82
N ILE A 753 12.43 49.63 2.74
CA ILE A 753 12.29 51.03 3.21
C ILE A 753 13.30 51.94 2.52
N ASN A 754 12.81 53.07 1.98
CA ASN A 754 13.62 54.09 1.33
C ASN A 754 14.44 54.92 2.34
N GLN A 755 15.77 54.84 2.29
CA GLN A 755 16.69 55.60 3.15
C GLN A 755 17.08 56.95 2.51
N SER A 756 16.84 58.07 3.18
CA SER A 756 17.10 59.41 2.64
C SER A 756 18.48 59.98 2.99
N TYR A 757 19.14 60.62 2.03
CA TYR A 757 20.48 61.22 2.15
C TYR A 757 20.43 62.75 2.35
N ARG A 758 21.04 63.27 3.42
CA ARG A 758 21.21 64.72 3.66
C ARG A 758 22.66 65.12 3.95
N GLY A 759 23.46 65.22 2.89
CA GLY A 759 24.85 65.66 2.99
C GLY A 759 25.72 64.65 3.73
N SER A 760 26.84 65.09 4.32
CA SER A 760 27.88 64.21 4.89
C SER A 760 27.50 63.48 6.20
N HIS A 761 26.22 63.22 6.42
CA HIS A 761 25.71 62.42 7.54
C HIS A 761 24.65 61.45 7.02
N PHE A 762 25.07 60.20 6.80
CA PHE A 762 24.19 59.05 6.97
C PHE A 762 23.90 58.95 8.47
N THR A 763 22.66 59.16 8.90
CA THR A 763 22.23 58.92 10.29
C THR A 763 21.55 57.58 10.48
N ASP A 764 20.99 57.02 9.41
CA ASP A 764 20.10 55.84 9.46
C ASP A 764 20.42 54.78 8.38
N ALA A 765 21.54 54.92 7.65
CA ALA A 765 21.98 53.91 6.69
C ALA A 765 22.94 52.91 7.35
N GLY A 766 22.60 51.63 7.27
CA GLY A 766 23.39 50.52 7.80
C GLY A 766 24.74 50.33 7.11
N PRO A 767 25.55 49.37 7.59
CA PRO A 767 26.85 49.08 6.99
C PRO A 767 26.71 48.59 5.53
N CYS A 768 27.72 48.89 4.73
CA CYS A 768 27.90 48.28 3.42
C CYS A 768 28.39 46.85 3.57
N THR A 769 27.79 45.92 2.81
CA THR A 769 28.23 44.53 2.68
C THR A 769 28.59 44.20 1.24
N THR A 770 29.32 43.10 1.06
CA THR A 770 29.71 42.57 -0.25
C THR A 770 28.81 41.41 -0.61
N VAL A 771 28.33 41.37 -1.85
CA VAL A 771 27.52 40.26 -2.40
C VAL A 771 28.16 39.74 -3.69
N ILE A 772 27.98 38.46 -3.95
CA ILE A 772 28.34 37.82 -5.21
C ILE A 772 27.10 37.84 -6.09
N VAL A 773 27.23 38.39 -7.29
CA VAL A 773 26.19 38.43 -8.32
C VAL A 773 26.56 37.41 -9.39
N GLN A 774 25.77 36.37 -9.57
CA GLN A 774 26.00 35.33 -10.57
C GLN A 774 24.94 35.41 -11.67
N GLY A 775 25.35 35.36 -12.93
CA GLY A 775 24.41 35.19 -14.05
C GLY A 775 23.86 33.76 -14.09
N ILE A 776 22.54 33.63 -14.17
CA ILE A 776 21.79 32.36 -14.22
C ILE A 776 20.95 32.21 -15.50
N VAL A 777 20.66 33.32 -16.19
CA VAL A 777 20.00 33.33 -17.51
C VAL A 777 20.71 34.36 -18.38
N GLY A 778 21.10 33.99 -19.62
CA GLY A 778 21.65 34.91 -20.63
C GLY A 778 23.03 35.55 -20.33
N ASP A 779 23.57 35.37 -19.14
CA ASP A 779 24.92 35.74 -18.70
C ASP A 779 25.44 34.59 -17.83
N SER A 780 26.69 34.16 -18.01
CA SER A 780 27.35 33.10 -17.21
C SER A 780 28.49 33.64 -16.34
N SER A 781 28.57 34.97 -16.20
CA SER A 781 29.63 35.65 -15.46
C SER A 781 29.27 35.80 -13.98
N SER A 782 30.28 35.70 -13.11
CA SER A 782 30.17 36.05 -11.69
C SER A 782 30.87 37.38 -11.39
N TYR A 783 30.29 38.17 -10.48
CA TYR A 783 30.70 39.53 -10.19
C TYR A 783 30.61 39.86 -8.70
N THR A 784 31.71 40.31 -8.09
CA THR A 784 31.68 40.93 -6.76
C THR A 784 31.05 42.33 -6.84
N ARG A 785 30.08 42.60 -5.96
CA ARG A 785 29.35 43.88 -5.87
C ARG A 785 29.11 44.28 -4.42
N TYR A 786 28.68 45.53 -4.19
CA TYR A 786 28.42 46.10 -2.87
C TYR A 786 26.97 46.59 -2.75
N THR A 787 26.35 46.32 -1.61
CA THR A 787 24.96 46.69 -1.28
C THR A 787 24.84 47.03 0.22
N LEU A 788 23.72 47.65 0.64
CA LEU A 788 23.44 47.90 2.05
C LEU A 788 23.06 46.59 2.76
N ALA A 789 23.56 46.37 3.97
CA ALA A 789 23.30 45.13 4.72
C ALA A 789 21.82 44.96 5.12
N SER A 790 21.09 46.06 5.35
CA SER A 790 19.68 46.05 5.81
C SER A 790 18.66 46.34 4.70
N SER A 791 19.10 46.38 3.43
CA SER A 791 18.23 46.62 2.28
C SER A 791 18.96 46.28 0.99
N LEU A 792 18.35 45.45 0.15
CA LEU A 792 18.87 45.03 -1.16
C LEU A 792 18.76 46.15 -2.22
N ALA A 793 18.69 47.41 -1.76
CA ALA A 793 18.48 48.63 -2.51
C ALA A 793 19.44 49.74 -2.07
N ASN A 794 19.75 50.62 -3.01
CA ASN A 794 20.50 51.84 -2.79
C ASN A 794 19.61 53.05 -3.10
N SER A 795 19.39 53.93 -2.12
CA SER A 795 18.48 55.07 -2.24
C SER A 795 19.19 56.43 -2.19
N TRP A 796 18.84 57.31 -3.12
CA TRP A 796 19.23 58.71 -3.16
C TRP A 796 18.01 59.61 -3.01
N SER A 797 18.14 60.68 -2.23
CA SER A 797 17.09 61.69 -2.05
C SER A 797 17.46 63.04 -2.65
N ASP A 798 17.50 63.12 -3.98
CA ASP A 798 16.98 64.27 -4.72
C ASP A 798 16.64 63.85 -6.16
N SER A 799 15.37 63.98 -6.55
CA SER A 799 14.83 63.98 -7.93
C SER A 799 15.23 62.87 -8.94
N PHE A 800 15.95 61.81 -8.53
CA PHE A 800 16.29 60.62 -9.33
C PHE A 800 15.76 59.34 -8.68
N PRO A 801 15.50 58.26 -9.46
CA PRO A 801 14.96 57.01 -8.91
C PRO A 801 15.94 56.34 -7.94
N THR A 802 15.40 55.88 -6.82
CA THR A 802 15.99 54.86 -5.95
C THR A 802 15.88 53.48 -6.61
N GLY A 803 16.65 52.47 -6.22
CA GLY A 803 16.46 51.14 -6.81
C GLY A 803 17.17 49.97 -6.13
N TYR A 804 16.75 48.77 -6.51
CA TYR A 804 17.26 47.47 -6.04
C TYR A 804 18.42 47.04 -6.93
N GLY A 805 19.51 46.56 -6.31
CA GLY A 805 20.71 46.11 -7.03
C GLY A 805 22.04 46.55 -6.40
N ALA A 806 23.12 45.88 -6.79
CA ALA A 806 24.45 46.00 -6.17
C ALA A 806 25.49 46.60 -7.13
N GLY A 807 26.31 47.54 -6.63
CA GLY A 807 27.26 48.35 -7.40
C GLY A 807 28.73 47.87 -7.34
N ASP A 808 29.61 48.44 -8.15
CA ASP A 808 31.03 48.07 -8.24
C ASP A 808 31.97 48.80 -7.24
N SER A 809 31.48 49.86 -6.59
CA SER A 809 32.24 50.67 -5.63
C SER A 809 32.11 50.17 -4.20
N SER A 810 33.20 50.24 -3.42
CA SER A 810 33.20 49.98 -1.97
C SER A 810 32.36 50.95 -1.13
N THR A 811 31.79 51.98 -1.77
CA THR A 811 30.65 52.74 -1.26
C THR A 811 29.39 52.25 -1.96
N CYS A 812 28.33 51.90 -1.22
CA CYS A 812 27.03 51.40 -1.71
C CYS A 812 26.20 52.42 -2.53
N LEU A 813 26.82 53.12 -3.48
CA LEU A 813 26.24 54.20 -4.26
C LEU A 813 26.90 54.22 -5.63
N HIS A 814 26.17 53.84 -6.67
CA HIS A 814 26.56 54.06 -8.05
C HIS A 814 25.36 54.39 -8.95
N GLN A 815 25.62 54.88 -10.17
CA GLN A 815 24.57 55.39 -11.07
C GLN A 815 24.44 54.62 -12.40
N ASP A 816 25.43 53.78 -12.77
CA ASP A 816 25.55 53.25 -14.14
C ASP A 816 26.08 51.80 -14.25
N THR A 817 26.27 51.03 -13.16
CA THR A 817 26.81 49.65 -13.20
C THR A 817 26.18 48.72 -12.15
N GLY A 818 25.92 47.46 -12.54
CA GLY A 818 25.27 46.43 -11.71
C GLY A 818 23.87 46.06 -12.24
N PRO A 819 23.36 44.83 -11.97
CA PRO A 819 21.96 44.50 -12.25
C PRO A 819 21.09 45.37 -11.34
N PHE A 820 20.32 46.29 -11.94
CA PHE A 820 19.62 47.32 -11.18
C PHE A 820 18.23 47.59 -11.73
N ILE A 821 17.23 47.53 -10.85
CA ILE A 821 15.83 47.92 -11.11
C ILE A 821 15.54 49.23 -10.37
N THR A 822 15.10 50.26 -11.10
CA THR A 822 14.60 51.50 -10.48
C THR A 822 13.30 51.24 -9.74
N SER A 823 13.34 51.32 -8.41
CA SER A 823 12.18 51.30 -7.52
C SER A 823 11.44 52.63 -7.58
N ILE A 824 10.12 52.59 -7.79
CA ILE A 824 9.31 53.81 -7.83
C ILE A 824 9.14 54.43 -6.44
N HIS A 825 9.66 55.64 -6.28
CA HIS A 825 9.14 56.64 -5.36
C HIS A 825 8.92 57.94 -6.12
N SER A 826 7.67 58.37 -6.19
CA SER A 826 7.25 59.47 -7.06
C SER A 826 7.44 60.84 -6.38
N GLY A 827 8.71 61.23 -6.16
CA GLY A 827 9.08 62.43 -5.40
C GLY A 827 8.62 63.76 -6.03
N SER A 828 7.73 64.50 -5.35
CA SER A 828 7.41 65.88 -5.73
C SER A 828 8.63 66.80 -5.66
N HIS A 829 8.80 67.65 -6.68
CA HIS A 829 9.87 68.65 -6.82
C HIS A 829 9.81 69.81 -5.79
N ASN A 830 8.88 69.75 -4.82
CA ASN A 830 8.68 70.78 -3.81
C ASN A 830 9.42 70.47 -2.51
N TYR A 831 10.40 71.32 -2.21
CA TYR A 831 11.15 71.37 -0.96
C TYR A 831 10.22 71.63 0.25
N ALA A 832 9.85 70.58 0.97
CA ALA A 832 9.13 70.68 2.25
C ALA A 832 9.76 69.74 3.31
N TYR A 833 9.87 70.26 4.54
CA TYR A 833 10.41 69.53 5.69
C TYR A 833 9.39 68.53 6.25
N GLY A 834 9.87 67.33 6.59
CA GLY A 834 9.07 66.28 7.24
C GLY A 834 8.50 65.27 6.25
N ARG A 835 9.13 64.09 6.19
CA ARG A 835 8.56 62.85 5.62
C ARG A 835 8.81 61.76 6.64
N THR A 836 7.82 60.88 6.86
CA THR A 836 7.93 59.76 7.80
C THR A 836 8.25 58.46 7.05
N THR A 837 8.79 57.48 7.75
CA THR A 837 9.19 56.16 7.23
C THR A 837 8.00 55.24 6.86
N THR A 838 6.80 55.80 6.74
CA THR A 838 5.50 55.09 6.80
C THR A 838 4.63 55.25 5.56
N GLU A 839 5.06 56.00 4.53
CA GLU A 839 4.26 56.22 3.31
C GLU A 839 4.64 55.22 2.20
N CYS A 840 3.63 54.52 1.67
CA CYS A 840 3.77 53.52 0.59
C CYS A 840 4.05 54.12 -0.79
N ASP A 841 3.55 55.33 -1.04
CA ASP A 841 3.94 56.18 -2.17
C ASP A 841 3.84 57.65 -1.72
N VAL A 842 4.59 58.53 -2.36
CA VAL A 842 4.53 59.97 -2.07
C VAL A 842 3.28 60.51 -2.73
N SER A 843 2.35 61.07 -1.94
CA SER A 843 0.98 61.46 -2.34
C SER A 843 0.81 62.51 -3.46
N ALA A 844 1.86 62.82 -4.23
CA ALA A 844 1.91 63.90 -5.22
C ALA A 844 2.83 63.65 -6.44
N GLY A 845 3.22 62.40 -6.73
CA GLY A 845 3.97 62.06 -7.95
C GLY A 845 3.14 61.32 -9.01
N SER A 846 3.76 60.87 -10.11
CA SER A 846 3.06 60.22 -11.23
C SER A 846 3.49 58.77 -11.46
N GLU A 847 2.52 57.90 -11.70
CA GLU A 847 2.68 56.48 -12.04
C GLU A 847 3.26 56.23 -13.45
N THR A 848 3.55 57.30 -14.18
CA THR A 848 3.95 57.32 -15.60
C THR A 848 5.36 57.89 -15.80
N TYR A 849 6.14 58.00 -14.71
CA TYR A 849 7.48 58.55 -14.75
C TYR A 849 8.45 57.61 -15.49
N THR A 850 9.02 58.10 -16.58
CA THR A 850 9.83 57.30 -17.49
C THR A 850 11.32 57.45 -17.17
N HIS A 851 12.00 56.34 -16.84
CA HIS A 851 13.40 56.31 -16.41
C HIS A 851 14.38 55.89 -17.52
N ARG A 852 15.68 56.01 -17.24
CA ARG A 852 16.79 55.63 -18.15
C ARG A 852 17.11 54.13 -18.09
N GLY A 853 16.09 53.30 -18.26
CA GLY A 853 16.26 51.85 -18.43
C GLY A 853 16.71 51.08 -17.18
N ASN A 854 16.78 49.77 -17.38
CA ASN A 854 17.34 48.78 -16.46
C ASN A 854 18.80 48.53 -16.90
N TYR A 855 19.69 48.24 -15.95
CA TYR A 855 21.11 48.05 -16.26
C TYR A 855 21.49 46.57 -16.12
N THR A 856 22.33 46.08 -17.04
CA THR A 856 22.99 44.77 -16.88
C THR A 856 24.10 44.84 -15.84
N ALA A 857 24.54 43.68 -15.33
CA ALA A 857 25.73 43.57 -14.48
C ALA A 857 27.00 44.22 -15.06
N SER A 858 27.08 44.36 -16.39
CA SER A 858 28.16 44.99 -17.16
C SER A 858 27.99 46.50 -17.45
N GLY A 859 26.89 47.13 -17.03
CA GLY A 859 26.66 48.58 -17.18
C GLY A 859 26.15 49.02 -18.56
N THR A 860 25.68 48.11 -19.40
CA THR A 860 24.91 48.49 -20.60
C THR A 860 23.47 48.82 -20.20
N GLY A 861 22.99 50.03 -20.52
CA GLY A 861 21.61 50.42 -20.24
C GLY A 861 20.65 49.87 -21.28
N HIS A 862 19.65 49.11 -20.84
CA HIS A 862 18.60 48.50 -21.66
C HIS A 862 17.22 49.05 -21.27
N THR A 863 16.32 49.19 -22.23
CA THR A 863 14.89 49.42 -21.96
C THR A 863 14.17 48.09 -22.03
N GLY A 864 13.49 47.69 -20.95
CA GLY A 864 12.96 46.34 -20.81
C GLY A 864 11.90 46.18 -19.72
N SER A 865 11.20 45.05 -19.72
CA SER A 865 10.49 44.56 -18.53
C SER A 865 11.47 43.80 -17.63
N ALA A 866 11.19 43.78 -16.33
CA ALA A 866 12.00 43.15 -15.30
C ALA A 866 11.12 42.61 -14.18
N ALA A 867 11.58 41.55 -13.51
CA ALA A 867 10.93 40.95 -12.36
C ALA A 867 11.93 40.67 -11.23
N ILE A 868 11.40 40.52 -10.01
CA ILE A 868 12.12 40.14 -8.80
C ILE A 868 11.58 38.80 -8.29
N TRP A 869 12.51 37.94 -7.92
CA TRP A 869 12.30 36.59 -7.45
C TRP A 869 13.07 36.38 -6.15
N PHE A 870 12.58 35.48 -5.29
CA PHE A 870 13.16 35.14 -4.00
C PHE A 870 13.20 33.62 -3.82
N ARG A 871 14.23 33.12 -3.13
CA ARG A 871 14.39 31.71 -2.74
C ARG A 871 14.93 31.68 -1.31
#